data_AF-W0SIH0-F1
#
_entry.id   AF-W0SIH0-F1
#
_cell.length_a   1.000
_cell.length_b   1.000
_cell.length_c   1.000
_cell.angle_alpha   90.00
_cell.angle_beta   90.00
_cell.angle_gamma   90.00
#
_symmetry.space_group_name_H-M   'P 1'
#
loop_
_entity.id
_entity.type
_entity.pdbx_description
1 polymer ?
#
loop_
_entity_poly.entity_id
_entity_poly.type
_entity_poly.pdbx_seq_one_letter_code
_entity_poly.pdbx_strand_id
1 'polypeptide(L)'
;MSGSRRSPLPRRAGESGFVLIALIALLAMGGLYFFISNLSPELMRARHQQTTNEALTQAREALIGYAVRFREDQLKTGTAGQVYGYLPLPDLGSSRNQNATDVDCYLKEGCEAYNFAGNGSNVTVIGRFPWRTLGTGPLRDSHGECLWYAVSGSHQRIQQASPMNWDTLSQMDVVVANGTAAMISAVASAHDRPIAVIFSPGPPLTGQDRSASTTDSVTECGGNYVVGNYLDPVVATNLGGITNYLAGSTNNASGDTSAANKSLSAGGIINRRSDGALWAGNCASNDPLPCTLVANDAGATVTSELLFRTLRGSSYFRTDINAMLDRMATCLRDQVAAGTGFTPDALSGFTAPADKTVGRIPSSTCYDDAQNPLGYFSHYRDQVFVASKIASDFTATVDGVAQTCPAVVMFAGQRGSGQARGTSAERNAPANYLEGTNLTGFITTGALNFSGPSLLAQVSSSQSASQDIVRCIPSGANLTTVESPNLSAAQQLVAYDAATGTLTLGKENVTNFTADSAALFGCAWIADEKTLGSGLRSYFQFSFATLGTSVGNTGFVFALIDTESNTSLPCGSAGSHLGYSGNNSFTPKLRSPKVGIEFDQSRNSGFPGFSGETSTAVGRNDPCYLSSCGAIPAQTASSHSAIVYWGHEAANATDVVTLPDGDDNVHGFPTAGSIATVRRPPRNPDTPPGIEFVNLRTGGQLFHVRVEITPTRAIDPAAELSKTTLQTKVWILPDSVTVANQITAMKDTTRPMSLLYPTFTETLGDTARVFDVGGSACSSGSCPTNQTCGTDNICYRQGLRKTRLGFTGSQRTQDQEVRISNMFTTWLP
;
A
#
# COMPACT_ATOMS: atom_id res chain seq x y z
N MET A 1 112.83 -3.19 -33.30
CA MET A 1 112.55 -4.48 -32.63
C MET A 1 111.36 -4.30 -31.71
N SER A 2 110.31 -5.10 -31.95
CA SER A 2 109.28 -5.59 -31.01
C SER A 2 108.45 -4.60 -30.16
N GLY A 3 107.12 -4.74 -30.26
CA GLY A 3 106.24 -4.62 -29.09
C GLY A 3 105.11 -3.59 -29.12
N SER A 4 104.02 -3.89 -29.84
CA SER A 4 102.69 -3.28 -29.68
C SER A 4 102.06 -3.63 -28.31
N ARG A 5 101.56 -2.63 -27.56
CA ARG A 5 100.41 -2.75 -26.63
C ARG A 5 99.77 -1.37 -26.43
N ARG A 6 98.52 -1.22 -26.89
CA ARG A 6 97.61 -0.11 -26.53
C ARG A 6 96.90 -0.47 -25.23
N SER A 7 96.82 0.47 -24.30
CA SER A 7 95.94 0.43 -23.11
C SER A 7 95.00 1.65 -23.15
N PRO A 8 93.66 1.47 -23.09
CA PRO A 8 92.73 2.54 -22.74
C PRO A 8 92.30 2.40 -21.26
N LEU A 9 92.00 3.51 -20.57
CA LEU A 9 91.07 3.69 -19.43
C LEU A 9 91.26 5.12 -18.83
N PRO A 10 90.28 5.75 -18.16
CA PRO A 10 88.85 5.43 -18.00
C PRO A 10 87.88 6.58 -18.40
N ARG A 11 86.62 6.21 -18.64
CA ARG A 11 85.47 7.12 -18.81
C ARG A 11 85.07 7.75 -17.46
N ARG A 12 84.66 9.02 -17.52
CA ARG A 12 84.00 9.78 -16.44
C ARG A 12 82.68 9.10 -16.02
N ALA A 13 82.50 8.91 -14.71
CA ALA A 13 81.22 8.56 -14.10
C ALA A 13 80.42 9.85 -13.82
N GLY A 14 79.11 9.82 -14.11
CA GLY A 14 78.17 10.89 -13.77
C GLY A 14 77.41 10.57 -12.49
N GLU A 15 77.55 11.42 -11.48
CA GLU A 15 76.72 11.46 -10.27
C GLU A 15 75.90 12.75 -10.29
N SER A 16 74.64 12.69 -10.75
CA SER A 16 73.70 13.83 -10.63
C SER A 16 72.21 13.45 -10.61
N GLY A 17 71.87 12.16 -10.43
CA GLY A 17 70.46 11.69 -10.44
C GLY A 17 69.86 11.39 -9.05
N PHE A 18 70.66 10.88 -8.12
CA PHE A 18 70.18 10.45 -6.80
C PHE A 18 69.89 11.61 -5.83
N VAL A 19 70.65 12.71 -5.94
CA VAL A 19 70.53 13.86 -5.02
C VAL A 19 69.19 14.59 -5.19
N LEU A 20 68.71 14.76 -6.42
CA LEU A 20 67.45 15.47 -6.69
C LEU A 20 66.23 14.68 -6.19
N ILE A 21 66.23 13.36 -6.39
CA ILE A 21 65.14 12.48 -5.92
C ILE A 21 65.12 12.44 -4.38
N ALA A 22 66.30 12.36 -3.74
CA ALA A 22 66.40 12.41 -2.28
C ALA A 22 65.92 13.76 -1.71
N LEU A 23 66.23 14.87 -2.39
CA LEU A 23 65.79 16.21 -1.97
C LEU A 23 64.29 16.41 -2.13
N ILE A 24 63.69 15.93 -3.23
CA ILE A 24 62.23 15.98 -3.45
C ILE A 24 61.52 15.07 -2.44
N ALA A 25 62.05 13.88 -2.15
CA ALA A 25 61.51 13.00 -1.12
C ALA A 25 61.56 13.67 0.26
N LEU A 26 62.67 14.33 0.62
CA LEU A 26 62.79 15.07 1.88
C LEU A 26 61.87 16.29 1.95
N LEU A 27 61.66 17.03 0.85
CA LEU A 27 60.73 18.14 0.78
C LEU A 27 59.27 17.68 0.83
N ALA A 28 58.94 16.56 0.19
CA ALA A 28 57.62 15.94 0.26
C ALA A 28 57.33 15.40 1.66
N MET A 29 58.30 14.73 2.28
CA MET A 29 58.22 14.26 3.67
C MET A 29 58.16 15.43 4.66
N GLY A 30 58.94 16.49 4.44
CA GLY A 30 58.94 17.70 5.25
C GLY A 30 57.64 18.50 5.12
N GLY A 31 57.09 18.61 3.91
CA GLY A 31 55.79 19.22 3.65
C GLY A 31 54.63 18.41 4.24
N LEU A 32 54.68 17.09 4.13
CA LEU A 32 53.70 16.19 4.74
C LEU A 32 53.79 16.22 6.27
N TYR A 33 55.00 16.22 6.84
CA TYR A 33 55.24 16.37 8.27
C TYR A 33 54.73 17.72 8.79
N PHE A 34 55.00 18.81 8.06
CA PHE A 34 54.49 20.14 8.39
C PHE A 34 52.96 20.18 8.35
N PHE A 35 52.34 19.54 7.36
CA PHE A 35 50.88 19.49 7.27
C PHE A 35 50.26 18.65 8.39
N ILE A 36 50.84 17.47 8.70
CA ILE A 36 50.37 16.58 9.77
C ILE A 36 50.58 17.22 11.16
N SER A 37 51.68 17.94 11.38
CA SER A 37 51.97 18.62 12.64
C SER A 37 51.13 19.89 12.87
N ASN A 38 50.49 20.42 11.83
CA ASN A 38 49.56 21.56 11.92
C ASN A 38 48.07 21.15 11.84
N LEU A 39 47.74 19.85 11.77
CA LEU A 39 46.36 19.39 11.93
C LEU A 39 45.97 19.50 13.41
N SER A 40 45.02 20.40 13.72
CA SER A 40 44.48 20.52 15.07
C SER A 40 43.78 19.21 15.48
N PRO A 41 44.01 18.70 16.71
CA PRO A 41 43.31 17.52 17.24
C PRO A 41 41.78 17.61 17.16
N GLU A 42 41.24 18.81 17.24
CA GLU A 42 39.81 19.12 17.10
C GLU A 42 39.28 18.79 15.72
N LEU A 43 40.01 19.14 14.66
CA LEU A 43 39.65 18.82 13.28
C LEU A 43 39.66 17.31 13.02
N MET A 44 40.65 16.60 13.54
CA MET A 44 40.71 15.13 13.43
C MET A 44 39.53 14.48 14.16
N ARG A 45 39.25 14.90 15.40
CA ARG A 45 38.07 14.40 16.16
C ARG A 45 36.76 14.68 15.43
N ALA A 46 36.60 15.89 14.89
CA ALA A 46 35.43 16.26 14.11
C ALA A 46 35.29 15.36 12.86
N ARG A 47 36.40 15.05 12.18
CA ARG A 47 36.40 14.16 11.02
C ARG A 47 36.05 12.72 11.40
N HIS A 48 36.61 12.19 12.48
CA HIS A 48 36.29 10.85 12.99
C HIS A 48 34.81 10.74 13.36
N GLN A 49 34.26 11.75 14.05
CA GLN A 49 32.85 11.82 14.39
C GLN A 49 31.98 11.89 13.13
N GLN A 50 32.36 12.69 12.13
CA GLN A 50 31.64 12.76 10.86
C GLN A 50 31.59 11.40 10.16
N THR A 51 32.73 10.73 9.97
CA THR A 51 32.77 9.41 9.29
C THR A 51 31.93 8.36 10.02
N THR A 52 31.99 8.36 11.35
CA THR A 52 31.18 7.45 12.18
C THR A 52 29.68 7.76 12.03
N ASN A 53 29.30 9.04 12.06
CA ASN A 53 27.90 9.47 11.90
C ASN A 53 27.36 9.16 10.50
N GLU A 54 28.17 9.27 9.46
CA GLU A 54 27.80 8.90 8.09
C GLU A 54 27.48 7.40 8.01
N ALA A 55 28.33 6.54 8.57
CA ALA A 55 28.10 5.09 8.63
C ALA A 55 26.84 4.73 9.44
N LEU A 56 26.66 5.33 10.63
CA LEU A 56 25.47 5.13 11.46
C LEU A 56 24.19 5.60 10.77
N THR A 57 24.24 6.72 10.05
CA THR A 57 23.10 7.23 9.28
C THR A 57 22.76 6.27 8.16
N GLN A 58 23.74 5.82 7.37
CA GLN A 58 23.50 4.85 6.30
C GLN A 58 22.91 3.53 6.84
N ALA A 59 23.39 3.05 7.99
CA ALA A 59 22.87 1.86 8.64
C ALA A 59 21.40 2.03 9.09
N ARG A 60 21.07 3.18 9.69
CA ARG A 60 19.69 3.53 10.07
C ARG A 60 18.76 3.56 8.87
N GLU A 61 19.15 4.25 7.80
CA GLU A 61 18.32 4.35 6.59
C GLU A 61 18.11 2.97 5.94
N ALA A 62 19.11 2.08 6.00
CA ALA A 62 18.96 0.71 5.50
C ALA A 62 17.94 -0.12 6.32
N LEU A 63 17.92 0.02 7.65
CA LEU A 63 16.90 -0.64 8.50
C LEU A 63 15.50 -0.10 8.23
N ILE A 64 15.34 1.22 8.07
CA ILE A 64 14.06 1.82 7.71
C ILE A 64 13.62 1.32 6.31
N GLY A 65 14.54 1.28 5.35
CA GLY A 65 14.30 0.75 4.02
C GLY A 65 13.87 -0.72 4.02
N TYR A 66 14.45 -1.53 4.90
CA TYR A 66 14.00 -2.91 5.12
C TYR A 66 12.55 -2.96 5.61
N ALA A 67 12.22 -2.22 6.67
CA ALA A 67 10.88 -2.22 7.24
C ALA A 67 9.80 -1.77 6.24
N VAL A 68 10.13 -0.81 5.37
CA VAL A 68 9.24 -0.34 4.29
C VAL A 68 8.99 -1.40 3.22
N ARG A 69 9.93 -2.32 2.97
CA ARG A 69 9.76 -3.41 2.01
C ARG A 69 9.28 -4.72 2.62
N PHE A 70 9.36 -4.85 3.94
CA PHE A 70 9.15 -6.11 4.66
C PHE A 70 7.93 -6.89 4.17
N ARG A 71 6.73 -6.28 4.19
CA ARG A 71 5.50 -6.93 3.73
C ARG A 71 5.58 -7.39 2.27
N GLU A 72 6.11 -6.56 1.38
CA GLU A 72 6.23 -6.90 -0.04
C GLU A 72 7.19 -8.07 -0.26
N ASP A 73 8.28 -8.11 0.49
CA ASP A 73 9.26 -9.19 0.40
C ASP A 73 8.69 -10.49 1.01
N GLN A 74 7.83 -10.42 2.04
CA GLN A 74 7.09 -11.59 2.54
C GLN A 74 6.06 -12.11 1.53
N LEU A 75 5.35 -11.22 0.83
CA LEU A 75 4.40 -11.62 -0.22
C LEU A 75 5.11 -12.34 -1.38
N LYS A 76 6.30 -11.87 -1.80
CA LYS A 76 7.09 -12.53 -2.86
C LYS A 76 7.52 -13.95 -2.50
N THR A 77 7.74 -14.24 -1.22
CA THR A 77 8.10 -15.59 -0.74
C THR A 77 6.87 -16.45 -0.40
N GLY A 78 5.66 -15.97 -0.70
CA GLY A 78 4.40 -16.69 -0.44
C GLY A 78 3.90 -16.60 1.00
N THR A 79 4.47 -15.73 1.82
CA THR A 79 4.04 -15.52 3.21
C THR A 79 3.05 -14.35 3.27
N ALA A 80 1.75 -14.68 3.25
CA ALA A 80 0.67 -13.71 3.36
C ALA A 80 0.41 -13.27 4.81
N GLY A 81 -0.39 -12.20 5.00
CA GLY A 81 -0.84 -11.76 6.33
C GLY A 81 0.17 -10.96 7.15
N GLN A 82 1.34 -10.67 6.59
CA GLN A 82 2.43 -9.96 7.28
C GLN A 82 2.27 -8.45 7.17
N VAL A 83 2.39 -7.70 8.27
CA VAL A 83 2.32 -6.22 8.27
C VAL A 83 3.70 -5.58 8.33
N TYR A 84 3.78 -4.29 7.97
CA TYR A 84 5.00 -3.50 8.14
C TYR A 84 5.29 -3.24 9.62
N GLY A 85 6.54 -2.88 9.93
CA GLY A 85 6.97 -2.51 11.29
C GLY A 85 8.08 -3.41 11.85
N TYR A 86 8.27 -4.60 11.27
CA TYR A 86 9.33 -5.52 11.70
C TYR A 86 10.69 -5.20 11.07
N LEU A 87 11.73 -5.51 11.83
CA LEU A 87 13.14 -5.31 11.50
C LEU A 87 13.89 -6.65 11.44
N PRO A 88 14.98 -6.73 10.67
CA PRO A 88 15.78 -7.95 10.62
C PRO A 88 16.46 -8.21 11.96
N LEU A 89 16.83 -9.46 12.20
CA LEU A 89 17.72 -9.78 13.32
C LEU A 89 19.15 -9.31 13.02
N PRO A 90 19.99 -9.05 14.04
CA PRO A 90 21.41 -8.84 13.82
C PRO A 90 22.11 -10.11 13.32
N ASP A 91 23.31 -9.94 12.80
CA ASP A 91 24.24 -11.02 12.49
C ASP A 91 24.85 -11.56 13.79
N LEU A 92 24.60 -12.84 14.06
CA LEU A 92 25.06 -13.56 15.26
C LEU A 92 26.25 -14.48 14.98
N GLY A 93 26.82 -14.42 13.77
CA GLY A 93 27.90 -15.27 13.29
C GLY A 93 27.39 -16.42 12.44
N SER A 94 28.23 -16.89 11.51
CA SER A 94 27.87 -17.96 10.57
C SER A 94 27.38 -19.24 11.26
N SER A 95 27.83 -19.54 12.48
CA SER A 95 27.36 -20.69 13.26
C SER A 95 25.92 -20.54 13.79
N ARG A 96 25.41 -19.31 13.89
CA ARG A 96 24.12 -18.97 14.51
C ARG A 96 23.12 -18.30 13.57
N ASN A 97 23.54 -17.84 12.38
CA ASN A 97 22.62 -17.18 11.46
C ASN A 97 21.57 -18.15 10.88
N GLN A 98 21.95 -19.40 10.57
CA GLN A 98 21.09 -20.54 10.22
C GLN A 98 19.84 -20.23 9.35
N ASN A 99 19.92 -19.25 8.45
CA ASN A 99 18.84 -18.89 7.54
C ASN A 99 18.82 -19.84 6.34
N ALA A 100 18.22 -21.01 6.52
CA ALA A 100 18.15 -22.04 5.46
C ALA A 100 17.28 -21.62 4.26
N THR A 101 16.43 -20.60 4.42
CA THR A 101 15.52 -20.12 3.38
C THR A 101 16.17 -19.11 2.42
N ASP A 102 17.31 -18.53 2.80
CA ASP A 102 18.08 -17.61 1.96
C ASP A 102 19.43 -18.25 1.62
N VAL A 103 19.54 -18.83 0.42
CA VAL A 103 20.77 -19.50 -0.05
C VAL A 103 21.94 -18.52 -0.12
N ASP A 104 21.67 -17.24 -0.41
CA ASP A 104 22.70 -16.21 -0.46
C ASP A 104 23.15 -15.78 0.94
N CYS A 105 22.34 -16.02 1.97
CA CYS A 105 22.65 -15.74 3.37
C CYS A 105 22.85 -16.95 4.29
N TYR A 106 22.79 -18.17 3.78
CA TYR A 106 22.97 -19.38 4.58
C TYR A 106 24.40 -19.48 5.16
N LEU A 107 24.52 -19.36 6.48
CA LEU A 107 25.77 -19.46 7.26
C LEU A 107 26.88 -18.50 6.80
N LYS A 108 26.53 -17.28 6.39
CA LYS A 108 27.51 -16.25 5.99
C LYS A 108 27.57 -15.08 6.97
N GLU A 109 28.73 -14.44 7.03
CA GLU A 109 28.92 -13.15 7.68
C GLU A 109 28.13 -12.05 6.95
N GLY A 110 27.61 -11.12 7.73
CA GLY A 110 26.77 -10.00 7.32
C GLY A 110 25.29 -10.34 7.17
N CYS A 111 24.88 -11.56 7.46
CA CYS A 111 23.49 -11.98 7.31
C CYS A 111 22.73 -11.87 8.62
N GLU A 112 21.46 -11.50 8.55
CA GLU A 112 20.58 -11.61 9.71
C GLU A 112 20.50 -13.05 10.22
N ALA A 113 20.34 -13.18 11.53
CA ALA A 113 20.00 -14.46 12.11
C ALA A 113 18.56 -14.89 11.81
N TYR A 114 18.33 -16.21 11.87
CA TYR A 114 17.01 -16.82 11.82
C TYR A 114 16.59 -17.27 13.23
N ASN A 115 15.86 -18.38 13.36
CA ASN A 115 15.64 -19.02 14.65
C ASN A 115 16.95 -19.57 15.24
N PHE A 116 17.22 -19.23 16.51
CA PHE A 116 18.40 -19.67 17.25
C PHE A 116 18.03 -20.08 18.68
N ALA A 117 18.89 -20.82 19.36
CA ALA A 117 18.67 -21.25 20.75
C ALA A 117 18.53 -20.05 21.69
N GLY A 118 17.40 -19.95 22.38
CA GLY A 118 17.07 -18.79 23.24
C GLY A 118 16.37 -17.64 22.51
N ASN A 119 15.98 -17.82 21.23
CA ASN A 119 15.05 -16.89 20.57
C ASN A 119 13.61 -17.13 21.02
N GLY A 120 12.79 -16.09 21.02
CA GLY A 120 11.38 -16.10 21.40
C GLY A 120 10.74 -14.73 21.18
N SER A 121 9.41 -14.65 21.30
CA SER A 121 8.72 -13.36 21.27
C SER A 121 9.21 -12.49 22.44
N ASN A 122 9.35 -11.18 22.24
CA ASN A 122 9.83 -10.23 23.25
C ASN A 122 11.29 -10.44 23.70
N VAL A 123 12.08 -11.22 22.95
CA VAL A 123 13.52 -11.35 23.16
C VAL A 123 14.24 -10.27 22.35
N THR A 124 14.87 -9.32 23.03
CA THR A 124 15.77 -8.34 22.40
C THR A 124 17.07 -9.03 21.99
N VAL A 125 17.58 -8.70 20.81
CA VAL A 125 18.77 -9.33 20.24
C VAL A 125 19.79 -8.25 19.85
N ILE A 126 21.06 -8.49 20.17
CA ILE A 126 22.20 -7.62 19.89
C ILE A 126 23.27 -8.45 19.18
N GLY A 127 23.77 -7.96 18.06
CA GLY A 127 24.82 -8.60 17.28
C GLY A 127 25.41 -7.62 16.26
N ARG A 128 26.15 -8.12 15.27
CA ARG A 128 26.69 -7.26 14.21
C ARG A 128 25.58 -6.75 13.30
N PHE A 129 25.79 -5.60 12.69
CA PHE A 129 24.87 -5.05 11.71
C PHE A 129 24.80 -5.99 10.48
N PRO A 130 23.61 -6.46 10.05
CA PRO A 130 23.45 -7.48 9.02
C PRO A 130 23.57 -6.85 7.62
N TRP A 131 24.76 -6.33 7.32
CA TRP A 131 25.04 -5.54 6.13
C TRP A 131 24.81 -6.27 4.79
N ARG A 132 24.92 -7.60 4.76
CA ARG A 132 24.67 -8.41 3.57
C ARG A 132 23.17 -8.53 3.32
N THR A 133 22.40 -8.84 4.37
CA THR A 133 20.93 -8.85 4.30
C THR A 133 20.39 -7.48 3.89
N LEU A 134 21.00 -6.41 4.38
CA LEU A 134 20.58 -5.04 4.09
C LEU A 134 21.18 -4.45 2.81
N GLY A 135 22.12 -5.14 2.16
CA GLY A 135 22.75 -4.70 0.91
C GLY A 135 23.59 -3.44 1.02
N THR A 136 24.10 -3.08 2.21
CA THR A 136 24.87 -1.86 2.44
C THR A 136 26.37 -2.01 2.16
N GLY A 137 26.86 -3.25 2.11
CA GLY A 137 28.28 -3.55 2.33
C GLY A 137 28.69 -3.32 3.80
N PRO A 138 29.87 -3.83 4.23
CA PRO A 138 30.31 -3.76 5.61
C PRO A 138 30.62 -2.31 6.04
N LEU A 139 29.64 -1.67 6.68
CA LEU A 139 29.77 -0.32 7.22
C LEU A 139 30.71 -0.32 8.42
N ARG A 140 31.63 0.65 8.46
CA ARG A 140 32.66 0.78 9.48
C ARG A 140 32.66 2.15 10.11
N ASP A 141 33.01 2.20 11.38
CA ASP A 141 33.30 3.45 12.05
C ASP A 141 34.69 3.99 11.67
N SER A 142 35.02 5.16 12.21
CA SER A 142 36.29 5.82 11.92
C SER A 142 37.55 5.13 12.47
N HIS A 143 37.39 4.05 13.23
CA HIS A 143 38.47 3.19 13.73
C HIS A 143 38.56 1.86 12.96
N GLY A 144 37.72 1.67 11.94
CA GLY A 144 37.71 0.49 11.09
C GLY A 144 36.84 -0.66 11.60
N GLU A 145 36.13 -0.47 12.71
CA GLU A 145 35.29 -1.49 13.31
C GLU A 145 33.92 -1.55 12.63
N CYS A 146 33.40 -2.76 12.42
CA CYS A 146 32.05 -2.94 11.92
C CYS A 146 31.00 -2.53 12.96
N LEU A 147 29.86 -2.02 12.47
CA LEU A 147 28.76 -1.61 13.32
C LEU A 147 28.06 -2.80 14.00
N TRP A 148 27.55 -2.54 15.21
CA TRP A 148 26.69 -3.44 15.96
C TRP A 148 25.25 -2.92 15.97
N TYR A 149 24.30 -3.80 16.27
CA TYR A 149 22.88 -3.52 16.13
C TYR A 149 22.09 -4.28 17.18
N ALA A 150 21.26 -3.54 17.91
CA ALA A 150 20.26 -4.03 18.84
C ALA A 150 18.86 -3.85 18.24
N VAL A 151 18.03 -4.90 18.28
CA VAL A 151 16.62 -4.87 17.88
C VAL A 151 15.73 -5.24 19.04
N SER A 152 14.68 -4.45 19.26
CA SER A 152 13.70 -4.76 20.31
C SER A 152 12.98 -6.08 19.99
N GLY A 153 12.76 -6.90 21.02
CA GLY A 153 12.00 -8.13 20.89
C GLY A 153 10.56 -7.96 20.39
N SER A 154 9.99 -6.76 20.53
CA SER A 154 8.67 -6.41 20.00
C SER A 154 8.67 -6.12 18.48
N HIS A 155 9.83 -5.85 17.89
CA HIS A 155 9.97 -5.43 16.49
C HIS A 155 10.82 -6.39 15.65
N GLN A 156 11.28 -7.52 16.18
CA GLN A 156 12.01 -8.50 15.38
C GLN A 156 11.08 -9.27 14.43
N ARG A 157 11.58 -9.57 13.22
CA ARG A 157 10.79 -10.25 12.18
C ARG A 157 10.57 -11.75 12.38
N ILE A 158 11.37 -12.43 13.22
CA ILE A 158 11.39 -13.89 13.31
C ILE A 158 10.35 -14.37 14.32
N GLN A 159 10.45 -13.91 15.57
CA GLN A 159 9.49 -14.21 16.63
C GLN A 159 8.64 -12.96 16.89
N GLN A 160 7.66 -12.76 16.02
CA GLN A 160 6.89 -11.52 15.93
C GLN A 160 5.98 -11.31 17.15
N ALA A 161 5.90 -10.06 17.62
CA ALA A 161 4.92 -9.64 18.61
C ALA A 161 3.69 -9.04 17.91
N SER A 162 2.52 -9.18 18.53
CA SER A 162 1.26 -8.58 18.05
C SER A 162 0.59 -7.80 19.19
N PRO A 163 -0.04 -6.63 18.92
CA PRO A 163 -0.17 -5.97 17.62
C PRO A 163 1.12 -5.28 17.15
N MET A 164 1.24 -5.03 15.83
CA MET A 164 2.32 -4.31 15.18
C MET A 164 1.77 -3.08 14.46
N ASN A 165 1.92 -1.92 15.09
CA ASN A 165 1.53 -0.61 14.56
C ASN A 165 2.38 0.49 15.26
N TRP A 166 2.08 1.76 15.00
CA TRP A 166 2.82 2.88 15.61
C TRP A 166 2.72 2.99 17.13
N ASP A 167 1.80 2.27 17.78
CA ASP A 167 1.66 2.16 19.24
C ASP A 167 2.34 0.92 19.84
N THR A 168 2.99 0.08 19.03
CA THR A 168 3.77 -1.05 19.55
C THR A 168 4.96 -0.53 20.35
N LEU A 169 4.96 -0.80 21.66
CA LEU A 169 6.01 -0.33 22.57
C LEU A 169 7.31 -1.10 22.38
N SER A 170 8.41 -0.37 22.34
CA SER A 170 9.74 -0.97 22.43
C SER A 170 10.05 -1.45 23.85
N GLN A 171 10.93 -2.44 23.91
CA GLN A 171 11.51 -3.05 25.11
C GLN A 171 12.95 -2.59 25.37
N MET A 172 13.37 -1.48 24.76
CA MET A 172 14.67 -0.85 25.00
C MET A 172 14.49 0.54 25.59
N ASP A 173 15.49 1.01 26.33
CA ASP A 173 15.54 2.36 26.87
C ASP A 173 16.91 2.97 26.61
N VAL A 174 16.97 4.26 26.28
CA VAL A 174 18.25 4.96 26.10
C VAL A 174 18.52 5.73 27.36
N VAL A 175 19.71 5.53 27.91
CA VAL A 175 20.16 6.19 29.13
C VAL A 175 21.37 7.07 28.87
N VAL A 176 21.50 8.14 29.66
CA VAL A 176 22.57 9.14 29.53
C VAL A 176 23.22 9.43 30.87
N ALA A 177 24.49 9.86 30.80
CA ALA A 177 25.24 10.36 31.95
C ALA A 177 24.90 11.83 32.19
N ASN A 178 24.71 12.23 33.45
CA ASN A 178 24.26 13.58 33.83
C ASN A 178 25.04 14.19 35.01
N GLY A 179 26.25 13.69 35.29
CA GLY A 179 27.06 14.11 36.44
C GLY A 179 26.71 13.40 37.75
N THR A 180 25.83 12.39 37.73
CA THR A 180 25.54 11.53 38.89
C THR A 180 26.18 10.14 38.75
N ALA A 181 26.16 9.33 39.81
CA ALA A 181 26.74 7.97 39.77
C ALA A 181 25.88 6.95 39.01
N ALA A 182 24.65 7.31 38.65
CA ALA A 182 23.73 6.46 37.89
C ALA A 182 23.49 7.05 36.49
N MET A 183 23.27 6.17 35.53
CA MET A 183 22.71 6.56 34.24
C MET A 183 21.22 6.86 34.42
N ILE A 184 20.72 7.90 33.74
CA ILE A 184 19.31 8.27 33.78
C ILE A 184 18.65 7.99 32.43
N SER A 185 17.38 7.62 32.44
CA SER A 185 16.61 7.49 31.20
C SER A 185 16.55 8.84 30.47
N ALA A 186 16.80 8.80 29.16
CA ALA A 186 16.72 9.95 28.28
C ALA A 186 15.37 10.05 27.54
N VAL A 187 14.49 9.05 27.71
CA VAL A 187 13.19 9.03 27.05
C VAL A 187 12.13 9.71 27.91
N ALA A 188 11.29 10.56 27.30
CA ALA A 188 10.23 11.27 28.01
C ALA A 188 8.98 10.41 28.20
N SER A 189 8.71 9.51 27.26
CA SER A 189 7.58 8.57 27.31
C SER A 189 7.98 7.17 26.84
N ALA A 190 7.13 6.17 27.13
CA ALA A 190 7.34 4.80 26.69
C ALA A 190 7.40 4.67 25.15
N HIS A 191 6.79 5.60 24.41
CA HIS A 191 6.76 5.62 22.95
C HIS A 191 7.99 6.26 22.31
N ASP A 192 8.81 6.99 23.08
CA ASP A 192 10.09 7.56 22.62
C ASP A 192 11.24 6.54 22.67
N ARG A 193 10.97 5.37 23.27
CA ARG A 193 11.91 4.25 23.34
C ARG A 193 12.31 3.81 21.92
N PRO A 194 13.60 3.63 21.64
CA PRO A 194 14.03 3.18 20.33
C PRO A 194 13.64 1.72 20.12
N ILE A 195 13.16 1.39 18.93
CA ILE A 195 12.89 0.02 18.47
C ILE A 195 14.18 -0.67 17.97
N ALA A 196 15.20 0.13 17.65
CA ALA A 196 16.53 -0.32 17.28
C ALA A 196 17.61 0.69 17.71
N VAL A 197 18.79 0.19 18.04
CA VAL A 197 20.00 1.02 18.27
C VAL A 197 21.15 0.43 17.46
N ILE A 198 21.77 1.23 16.61
CA ILE A 198 22.99 0.87 15.86
C ILE A 198 24.16 1.49 16.60
N PHE A 199 25.19 0.71 16.89
CA PHE A 199 26.38 1.13 17.64
C PHE A 199 27.63 1.12 16.75
N SER A 200 28.46 2.14 16.93
CA SER A 200 29.89 2.13 16.64
C SER A 200 30.61 1.79 17.94
N PRO A 201 31.38 0.67 17.98
CA PRO A 201 32.06 0.22 19.20
C PRO A 201 33.35 0.99 19.50
N GLY A 202 33.78 1.89 18.60
CA GLY A 202 34.97 2.71 18.78
C GLY A 202 36.26 1.88 18.96
N PRO A 203 37.36 2.52 19.41
CA PRO A 203 38.61 1.82 19.69
C PRO A 203 38.45 0.91 20.92
N PRO A 204 39.16 -0.24 20.98
CA PRO A 204 39.03 -1.18 22.10
C PRO A 204 39.41 -0.54 23.44
N LEU A 205 38.56 -0.71 24.45
CA LEU A 205 38.88 -0.38 25.84
C LEU A 205 39.65 -1.52 26.52
N THR A 206 40.36 -1.20 27.61
CA THR A 206 41.10 -2.22 28.37
C THR A 206 40.18 -3.34 28.86
N GLY A 207 40.52 -4.59 28.52
CA GLY A 207 39.74 -5.79 28.88
C GLY A 207 38.81 -6.29 27.77
N GLN A 208 38.67 -5.56 26.66
CA GLN A 208 37.96 -6.04 25.47
C GLN A 208 38.84 -6.97 24.64
N ASP A 209 38.44 -8.24 24.49
CA ASP A 209 39.11 -9.22 23.62
C ASP A 209 38.41 -9.32 22.26
N ARG A 210 38.93 -8.58 21.28
CA ARG A 210 38.44 -8.59 19.89
C ARG A 210 39.22 -9.57 18.99
N SER A 211 39.80 -10.63 19.55
CA SER A 211 40.49 -11.69 18.78
C SER A 211 39.56 -12.41 17.80
N ALA A 212 40.12 -12.97 16.74
CA ALA A 212 39.37 -13.61 15.66
C ALA A 212 38.58 -14.83 16.15
N SER A 213 37.32 -14.97 15.68
CA SER A 213 36.48 -16.14 15.95
C SER A 213 37.12 -17.39 15.35
N THR A 214 37.06 -18.48 16.11
CA THR A 214 37.47 -19.82 15.64
C THR A 214 36.29 -20.64 15.11
N THR A 215 35.06 -20.18 15.34
CA THR A 215 33.81 -20.90 15.00
C THR A 215 33.01 -20.22 13.90
N ASP A 216 33.27 -18.94 13.64
CA ASP A 216 32.50 -18.13 12.69
C ASP A 216 33.37 -17.58 11.57
N SER A 217 32.76 -17.43 10.40
CA SER A 217 33.34 -16.68 9.29
C SER A 217 33.41 -15.20 9.63
N VAL A 218 34.61 -14.63 9.49
CA VAL A 218 34.93 -13.22 9.78
C VAL A 218 35.83 -12.62 8.69
N THR A 219 35.43 -12.85 7.44
CA THR A 219 36.13 -12.42 6.23
C THR A 219 36.25 -10.91 6.09
N GLU A 220 35.23 -10.17 6.50
CA GLU A 220 35.18 -8.71 6.36
C GLU A 220 35.45 -8.04 7.70
N CYS A 221 34.66 -8.32 8.73
CA CYS A 221 34.69 -7.55 9.97
C CYS A 221 35.77 -8.01 10.96
N GLY A 222 36.43 -9.16 10.72
CA GLY A 222 37.44 -9.72 11.62
C GLY A 222 36.87 -10.06 13.01
N GLY A 223 37.76 -10.31 13.98
CA GLY A 223 37.42 -10.46 15.40
C GLY A 223 36.37 -11.54 15.73
N ASN A 224 35.62 -11.39 16.82
CA ASN A 224 34.62 -12.37 17.27
C ASN A 224 33.21 -11.77 17.41
N TYR A 225 32.22 -12.63 17.71
CA TYR A 225 30.80 -12.28 17.84
C TYR A 225 30.32 -12.12 19.29
N VAL A 226 31.22 -11.97 20.27
CA VAL A 226 30.86 -11.76 21.67
C VAL A 226 30.56 -10.27 21.89
N VAL A 227 29.30 -9.91 22.13
CA VAL A 227 28.86 -8.50 22.19
C VAL A 227 29.63 -7.72 23.26
N GLY A 228 29.82 -8.31 24.46
CA GLY A 228 30.52 -7.66 25.57
C GLY A 228 32.02 -7.42 25.35
N ASN A 229 32.61 -8.00 24.29
CA ASN A 229 33.99 -7.72 23.89
C ASN A 229 34.10 -6.46 23.00
N TYR A 230 32.98 -5.89 22.57
CA TYR A 230 32.95 -4.72 21.69
C TYR A 230 32.18 -3.57 22.33
N LEU A 231 31.00 -3.88 22.88
CA LEU A 231 30.10 -2.88 23.44
C LEU A 231 30.30 -2.75 24.95
N ASP A 232 30.20 -1.51 25.42
CA ASP A 232 30.57 -1.06 26.75
C ASP A 232 29.48 -1.26 27.80
N PRO A 233 29.86 -1.29 29.09
CA PRO A 233 31.22 -1.32 29.61
C PRO A 233 31.72 -2.77 29.79
N VAL A 234 33.04 -2.95 29.79
CA VAL A 234 33.66 -4.25 30.17
C VAL A 234 33.21 -4.71 31.57
N VAL A 235 33.08 -3.76 32.51
CA VAL A 235 32.61 -4.01 33.88
C VAL A 235 31.34 -3.21 34.11
N ALA A 236 30.20 -3.88 34.29
CA ALA A 236 28.87 -3.23 34.41
C ALA A 236 28.83 -2.10 35.45
N THR A 237 29.50 -2.24 36.59
CA THR A 237 29.54 -1.21 37.64
C THR A 237 30.26 0.08 37.21
N ASN A 238 31.02 0.08 36.12
CA ASN A 238 31.65 1.28 35.54
C ASN A 238 30.64 2.23 34.90
N LEU A 239 29.47 1.72 34.51
CA LEU A 239 28.40 2.51 33.91
C LEU A 239 27.11 2.43 34.77
N GLY A 240 27.27 2.40 36.10
CA GLY A 240 26.14 2.37 37.04
C GLY A 240 25.29 1.09 36.95
N GLY A 241 25.84 -0.01 36.46
CA GLY A 241 25.13 -1.28 36.25
C GLY A 241 24.52 -1.44 34.85
N ILE A 242 24.64 -0.43 33.98
CA ILE A 242 24.16 -0.49 32.60
C ILE A 242 25.19 -1.16 31.70
N THR A 243 24.72 -1.93 30.72
CA THR A 243 25.56 -2.55 29.69
C THR A 243 24.90 -2.46 28.32
N ASN A 244 25.70 -2.37 27.26
CA ASN A 244 25.23 -2.43 25.88
C ASN A 244 25.17 -3.87 25.32
N TYR A 245 25.18 -4.87 26.21
CA TYR A 245 25.06 -6.30 25.91
C TYR A 245 24.12 -7.01 26.89
N LEU A 246 23.70 -8.23 26.58
CA LEU A 246 22.75 -9.00 27.40
C LEU A 246 23.50 -10.09 28.17
N ALA A 247 23.60 -9.98 29.51
CA ALA A 247 24.30 -10.96 30.32
C ALA A 247 23.54 -12.30 30.35
N GLY A 248 24.26 -13.42 30.51
CA GLY A 248 23.66 -14.74 30.73
C GLY A 248 23.20 -15.50 29.48
N SER A 249 23.44 -14.98 28.28
CA SER A 249 23.19 -15.68 27.01
C SER A 249 24.48 -15.98 26.25
N THR A 250 24.41 -16.89 25.28
CA THR A 250 25.51 -17.13 24.33
C THR A 250 25.96 -15.83 23.68
N ASN A 251 27.25 -15.53 23.78
CA ASN A 251 27.91 -14.32 23.27
C ASN A 251 27.36 -13.00 23.80
N ASN A 252 26.58 -13.03 24.88
CA ASN A 252 25.88 -11.86 25.41
C ASN A 252 24.91 -11.17 24.42
N ALA A 253 24.34 -11.95 23.50
CA ALA A 253 23.62 -11.47 22.35
C ALA A 253 22.09 -11.37 22.50
N SER A 254 21.46 -11.96 23.52
CA SER A 254 19.98 -12.00 23.56
C SER A 254 19.43 -12.12 24.98
N GLY A 255 18.19 -11.66 25.19
CA GLY A 255 17.51 -11.77 26.48
C GLY A 255 16.05 -11.34 26.41
N ASP A 256 15.22 -11.95 27.25
CA ASP A 256 13.82 -11.55 27.43
C ASP A 256 13.77 -10.17 28.09
N THR A 257 13.10 -9.24 27.41
CA THR A 257 12.95 -7.84 27.84
C THR A 257 11.49 -7.45 28.05
N SER A 258 10.59 -8.43 28.16
CA SER A 258 9.16 -8.20 28.38
C SER A 258 8.85 -7.65 29.78
N ALA A 259 9.58 -8.11 30.81
CA ALA A 259 9.39 -7.70 32.21
C ALA A 259 10.14 -6.41 32.57
N ALA A 260 11.29 -6.18 31.94
CA ALA A 260 12.12 -4.99 32.15
C ALA A 260 12.80 -4.58 30.85
N ASN A 261 12.69 -3.29 30.50
CA ASN A 261 13.31 -2.77 29.29
C ASN A 261 14.83 -2.83 29.41
N LYS A 262 15.50 -3.10 28.29
CA LYS A 262 16.95 -3.06 28.22
C LYS A 262 17.44 -1.62 28.09
N SER A 263 18.01 -1.09 29.16
CA SER A 263 18.75 0.18 29.12
C SER A 263 20.05 0.06 28.34
N LEU A 264 20.29 1.02 27.45
CA LEU A 264 21.45 1.11 26.55
C LEU A 264 22.00 2.53 26.54
N SER A 265 23.32 2.68 26.49
CA SER A 265 24.02 3.96 26.38
C SER A 265 24.50 4.16 24.95
N ALA A 266 23.97 5.17 24.25
CA ALA A 266 24.33 5.51 22.87
C ALA A 266 25.11 6.84 22.76
N GLY A 267 25.52 7.41 23.90
CA GLY A 267 26.05 8.77 24.01
C GLY A 267 27.51 8.98 23.60
N GLY A 268 28.22 7.92 23.18
CA GLY A 268 29.65 8.00 22.87
C GLY A 268 30.51 7.98 24.14
N ILE A 269 31.47 8.89 24.20
CA ILE A 269 32.44 8.99 25.29
C ILE A 269 31.74 9.28 26.61
N ILE A 270 31.96 8.41 27.61
CA ILE A 270 31.56 8.62 29.00
C ILE A 270 32.79 8.45 29.88
N ASN A 271 33.03 9.47 30.72
CA ASN A 271 34.08 9.44 31.72
C ASN A 271 33.46 9.26 33.12
N ARG A 272 34.12 8.42 33.94
CA ARG A 272 33.81 8.23 35.35
C ARG A 272 34.83 8.97 36.19
N ARG A 273 34.35 9.84 37.07
CA ARG A 273 35.15 10.50 38.10
C ARG A 273 35.38 9.56 39.28
N SER A 274 36.46 9.75 40.04
CA SER A 274 36.83 8.88 41.16
C SER A 274 35.80 8.78 42.29
N ASP A 275 34.88 9.75 42.42
CA ASP A 275 33.76 9.70 43.36
C ASP A 275 32.54 8.90 42.83
N GLY A 276 32.65 8.38 41.60
CA GLY A 276 31.63 7.58 40.95
C GLY A 276 30.77 8.32 39.93
N ALA A 277 30.84 9.65 39.83
CA ALA A 277 30.02 10.43 38.93
C ALA A 277 30.34 10.17 37.44
N LEU A 278 29.31 10.05 36.60
CA LEU A 278 29.40 9.78 35.17
C LEU A 278 29.13 11.05 34.37
N TRP A 279 30.02 11.37 33.43
CA TRP A 279 29.95 12.56 32.58
C TRP A 279 29.99 12.18 31.10
N ALA A 280 29.09 12.76 30.30
CA ALA A 280 29.17 12.68 28.84
C ALA A 280 30.32 13.57 28.34
N GLY A 281 31.22 13.01 27.53
CA GLY A 281 32.45 13.68 27.12
C GLY A 281 33.40 13.88 28.30
N ASN A 282 34.11 15.00 28.32
CA ASN A 282 35.07 15.30 29.39
C ASN A 282 34.35 15.65 30.70
N CYS A 283 34.98 15.29 31.82
CA CYS A 283 34.62 15.86 33.11
C CYS A 283 34.80 17.38 33.10
N ALA A 284 34.16 18.08 34.05
CA ALA A 284 34.24 19.54 34.14
C ALA A 284 35.71 20.02 34.18
N SER A 285 36.03 21.06 33.40
CA SER A 285 37.41 21.53 33.14
C SER A 285 38.16 22.07 34.37
N ASN A 286 37.49 22.19 35.52
CA ASN A 286 38.07 22.65 36.80
C ASN A 286 38.04 21.57 37.89
N ASP A 287 37.83 20.30 37.52
CA ASP A 287 37.70 19.20 38.46
C ASP A 287 39.07 18.67 38.91
N PRO A 288 39.40 18.68 40.22
CA PRO A 288 40.68 18.18 40.72
C PRO A 288 40.77 16.65 40.77
N LEU A 289 39.65 15.94 40.55
CA LEU A 289 39.60 14.47 40.61
C LEU A 289 39.94 13.82 39.26
N PRO A 290 40.66 12.68 39.25
CA PRO A 290 40.95 11.97 38.02
C PRO A 290 39.67 11.41 37.40
N CYS A 291 39.62 11.47 36.07
CA CYS A 291 38.54 10.89 35.26
C CYS A 291 39.07 9.78 34.36
N THR A 292 38.29 8.70 34.27
CA THR A 292 38.64 7.50 33.50
C THR A 292 37.58 7.26 32.44
N LEU A 293 38.01 6.99 31.21
CA LEU A 293 37.13 6.57 30.12
C LEU A 293 36.51 5.22 30.47
N VAL A 294 35.18 5.15 30.52
CA VAL A 294 34.44 3.93 30.88
C VAL A 294 33.51 3.43 29.78
N ALA A 295 33.19 4.26 28.80
CA ALA A 295 32.53 3.88 27.57
C ALA A 295 32.90 4.84 26.44
N ASN A 296 32.93 4.34 25.21
CA ASN A 296 33.11 5.09 23.97
C ASN A 296 32.15 4.67 22.86
N ASP A 297 31.22 3.73 23.11
CA ASP A 297 30.14 3.37 22.19
C ASP A 297 29.28 4.58 21.77
N ALA A 298 29.30 4.92 20.49
CA ALA A 298 28.41 5.90 19.89
C ALA A 298 27.24 5.19 19.20
N GLY A 299 26.01 5.68 19.34
CA GLY A 299 24.86 5.03 18.73
C GLY A 299 23.90 5.94 17.99
N ALA A 300 23.24 5.38 16.98
CA ALA A 300 22.08 5.96 16.31
C ALA A 300 20.83 5.16 16.66
N THR A 301 19.74 5.87 16.98
CA THR A 301 18.47 5.26 17.37
C THR A 301 17.49 5.24 16.21
N VAL A 302 16.62 4.22 16.20
CA VAL A 302 15.41 4.17 15.38
C VAL A 302 14.23 4.11 16.33
N THR A 303 13.29 5.03 16.22
CA THR A 303 12.06 5.04 17.03
C THR A 303 10.89 4.51 16.21
N SER A 304 9.84 4.04 16.90
CA SER A 304 8.58 3.66 16.24
C SER A 304 8.00 4.83 15.44
N GLU A 305 8.03 6.03 16.01
CA GLU A 305 7.56 7.25 15.34
C GLU A 305 8.30 7.53 14.02
N LEU A 306 9.64 7.44 14.01
CA LEU A 306 10.43 7.62 12.79
C LEU A 306 10.07 6.57 11.73
N LEU A 307 9.94 5.31 12.15
CA LEU A 307 9.61 4.18 11.28
C LEU A 307 8.24 4.37 10.64
N PHE A 308 7.19 4.56 11.44
CA PHE A 308 5.81 4.65 10.95
C PHE A 308 5.52 5.96 10.23
N ARG A 309 6.21 7.05 10.58
CA ARG A 309 6.19 8.28 9.76
C ARG A 309 6.76 8.03 8.37
N THR A 310 7.84 7.24 8.26
CA THR A 310 8.41 6.86 6.97
C THR A 310 7.49 5.92 6.20
N LEU A 311 6.89 4.93 6.88
CA LEU A 311 5.92 4.03 6.28
C LEU A 311 4.70 4.78 5.71
N ARG A 312 4.24 5.83 6.38
CA ARG A 312 3.16 6.69 5.86
C ARG A 312 3.51 7.40 4.55
N GLY A 313 4.80 7.54 4.23
CA GLY A 313 5.27 7.98 2.92
C GLY A 313 5.00 6.98 1.80
N SER A 314 4.99 5.67 2.11
CA SER A 314 4.71 4.59 1.16
C SER A 314 3.26 4.63 0.68
N SER A 315 3.06 4.54 -0.64
CA SER A 315 1.71 4.41 -1.21
C SER A 315 1.06 3.09 -0.81
N TYR A 316 1.81 2.00 -0.78
CA TYR A 316 1.32 0.67 -0.41
C TYR A 316 0.82 0.58 1.03
N PHE A 317 1.55 1.16 1.98
CA PHE A 317 1.10 1.25 3.37
C PHE A 317 -0.23 2.01 3.50
N ARG A 318 -0.33 3.17 2.84
CA ARG A 318 -1.56 3.97 2.83
C ARG A 318 -2.71 3.23 2.15
N THR A 319 -2.45 2.55 1.04
CA THR A 319 -3.44 1.73 0.33
C THR A 319 -3.98 0.62 1.23
N ASP A 320 -3.13 -0.06 1.99
CA ASP A 320 -3.57 -1.13 2.90
C ASP A 320 -4.51 -0.58 3.99
N ILE A 321 -4.12 0.51 4.68
CA ILE A 321 -4.98 1.12 5.69
C ILE A 321 -6.30 1.61 5.09
N ASN A 322 -6.27 2.30 3.95
CA ASN A 322 -7.48 2.80 3.31
C ASN A 322 -8.39 1.66 2.82
N ALA A 323 -7.83 0.58 2.26
CA ALA A 323 -8.59 -0.59 1.86
C ALA A 323 -9.25 -1.30 3.06
N MET A 324 -8.54 -1.41 4.19
CA MET A 324 -9.13 -1.92 5.43
C MET A 324 -10.33 -1.07 5.88
N LEU A 325 -10.19 0.26 5.89
CA LEU A 325 -11.27 1.17 6.29
C LEU A 325 -12.45 1.16 5.32
N ASP A 326 -12.20 1.10 4.02
CA ASP A 326 -13.25 1.02 3.01
C ASP A 326 -14.01 -0.31 3.13
N ARG A 327 -13.32 -1.42 3.43
CA ARG A 327 -13.97 -2.72 3.70
C ARG A 327 -14.85 -2.68 4.95
N MET A 328 -14.35 -2.10 6.04
CA MET A 328 -15.14 -1.89 7.26
C MET A 328 -16.39 -1.04 6.97
N ALA A 329 -16.22 0.08 6.26
CA ALA A 329 -17.31 0.99 5.95
C ALA A 329 -18.39 0.36 5.07
N THR A 330 -17.99 -0.37 4.02
CA THR A 330 -18.91 -1.10 3.14
C THR A 330 -19.68 -2.17 3.91
N CYS A 331 -19.00 -2.91 4.80
CA CYS A 331 -19.67 -3.96 5.54
C CYS A 331 -20.69 -3.44 6.54
N LEU A 332 -20.31 -2.42 7.32
CA LEU A 332 -21.21 -1.79 8.28
C LEU A 332 -22.40 -1.14 7.58
N ARG A 333 -22.19 -0.57 6.38
CA ARG A 333 -23.27 -0.03 5.55
C ARG A 333 -24.30 -1.10 5.22
N ASP A 334 -23.87 -2.26 4.75
CA ASP A 334 -24.79 -3.35 4.40
C ASP A 334 -25.50 -3.93 5.63
N GLN A 335 -24.84 -4.00 6.78
CA GLN A 335 -25.49 -4.37 8.06
C GLN A 335 -26.56 -3.35 8.50
N VAL A 336 -26.28 -2.06 8.35
CA VAL A 336 -27.25 -0.99 8.62
C VAL A 336 -28.45 -1.09 7.66
N ALA A 337 -28.19 -1.26 6.36
CA ALA A 337 -29.23 -1.37 5.34
C ALA A 337 -30.09 -2.63 5.50
N ALA A 338 -29.49 -3.75 5.94
CA ALA A 338 -30.19 -4.99 6.25
C ALA A 338 -30.95 -4.94 7.59
N GLY A 339 -30.80 -3.88 8.38
CA GLY A 339 -31.43 -3.74 9.70
C GLY A 339 -30.87 -4.69 10.76
N THR A 340 -29.73 -5.35 10.51
CA THR A 340 -29.06 -6.21 11.49
C THR A 340 -28.27 -5.41 12.50
N GLY A 341 -27.85 -4.19 12.12
CA GLY A 341 -27.08 -3.28 12.97
C GLY A 341 -25.73 -3.87 13.37
N PHE A 342 -25.03 -3.17 14.27
CA PHE A 342 -23.81 -3.65 14.89
C PHE A 342 -23.65 -3.02 16.27
N THR A 343 -22.93 -3.70 17.16
CA THR A 343 -22.61 -3.19 18.50
C THR A 343 -21.11 -2.94 18.58
N PRO A 344 -20.65 -1.68 18.78
CA PRO A 344 -19.24 -1.40 19.04
C PRO A 344 -18.74 -2.14 20.29
N ASP A 345 -17.47 -2.57 20.31
CA ASP A 345 -16.93 -3.17 21.54
C ASP A 345 -16.70 -2.10 22.59
N ALA A 346 -17.12 -2.39 23.82
CA ALA A 346 -16.96 -1.49 24.94
C ALA A 346 -15.48 -1.24 25.27
N LEU A 347 -15.17 0.01 25.61
CA LEU A 347 -13.87 0.42 26.12
C LEU A 347 -13.88 0.26 27.65
N SER A 348 -12.91 -0.47 28.20
CA SER A 348 -12.87 -0.72 29.64
C SER A 348 -12.66 0.57 30.43
N GLY A 349 -13.49 0.82 31.45
CA GLY A 349 -13.42 2.05 32.26
C GLY A 349 -14.01 3.29 31.58
N PHE A 350 -14.65 3.15 30.41
CA PHE A 350 -15.35 4.23 29.72
C PHE A 350 -16.85 3.93 29.63
N THR A 351 -17.68 4.93 29.91
CA THR A 351 -19.14 4.84 29.80
C THR A 351 -19.61 5.59 28.56
N ALA A 352 -20.26 4.87 27.65
CA ALA A 352 -20.83 5.45 26.44
C ALA A 352 -21.92 6.51 26.78
N PRO A 353 -22.03 7.60 26.00
CA PRO A 353 -23.12 8.56 26.13
C PRO A 353 -24.50 7.92 25.91
N ALA A 354 -25.55 8.45 26.56
CA ALA A 354 -26.88 7.83 26.54
C ALA A 354 -27.62 7.88 25.19
N ASP A 355 -27.17 8.73 24.27
CA ASP A 355 -27.82 9.05 22.98
C ASP A 355 -27.23 8.29 21.77
N LYS A 356 -26.17 7.50 21.98
CA LYS A 356 -25.43 6.78 20.93
C LYS A 356 -24.69 5.58 21.51
N THR A 357 -24.43 4.57 20.68
CA THR A 357 -23.48 3.51 21.04
C THR A 357 -22.13 3.85 20.45
N VAL A 358 -21.07 3.69 21.25
CA VAL A 358 -19.71 4.06 20.88
C VAL A 358 -18.72 3.04 21.42
N GLY A 359 -17.63 2.81 20.69
CA GLY A 359 -16.61 1.83 21.09
C GLY A 359 -15.58 1.57 20.01
N ARG A 360 -14.88 0.44 20.13
CA ARG A 360 -13.99 -0.10 19.08
C ARG A 360 -14.81 -0.75 17.97
N ILE A 361 -14.22 -0.86 16.79
CA ILE A 361 -14.79 -1.69 15.72
C ILE A 361 -14.92 -3.15 16.20
N PRO A 362 -16.13 -3.75 16.14
CA PRO A 362 -16.32 -5.16 16.48
C PRO A 362 -15.69 -6.06 15.42
N SER A 363 -15.28 -7.28 15.80
CA SER A 363 -14.81 -8.27 14.83
C SER A 363 -15.93 -8.73 13.90
N SER A 364 -15.62 -8.91 12.61
CA SER A 364 -16.55 -9.43 11.61
C SER A 364 -15.77 -10.18 10.53
N THR A 365 -16.29 -11.32 10.07
CA THR A 365 -15.71 -12.11 8.97
C THR A 365 -15.59 -11.33 7.66
N CYS A 366 -16.29 -10.21 7.57
CA CYS A 366 -16.35 -9.31 6.43
C CYS A 366 -15.14 -8.37 6.32
N TYR A 367 -14.38 -8.16 7.41
CA TYR A 367 -13.19 -7.29 7.45
C TYR A 367 -12.12 -7.70 8.48
N ASP A 368 -12.12 -8.96 8.92
CA ASP A 368 -11.10 -9.50 9.83
C ASP A 368 -9.77 -9.80 9.13
N ASP A 369 -8.84 -10.45 9.83
CA ASP A 369 -7.50 -10.77 9.34
C ASP A 369 -7.49 -11.73 8.13
N ALA A 370 -8.61 -12.40 7.83
CA ALA A 370 -8.76 -13.24 6.64
C ALA A 370 -9.17 -12.44 5.40
N GLN A 371 -9.42 -11.14 5.54
CA GLN A 371 -9.77 -10.25 4.44
C GLN A 371 -8.60 -9.39 4.01
N ASN A 372 -8.52 -9.07 2.72
CA ASN A 372 -7.46 -8.19 2.21
C ASN A 372 -7.67 -6.74 2.68
N PRO A 373 -6.61 -6.07 3.17
CA PRO A 373 -5.23 -6.58 3.32
C PRO A 373 -5.09 -7.55 4.51
N LEU A 374 -4.62 -8.78 4.23
CA LEU A 374 -4.53 -9.84 5.23
C LEU A 374 -3.71 -9.42 6.46
N GLY A 375 -4.19 -9.81 7.65
CA GLY A 375 -3.54 -9.59 8.95
C GLY A 375 -3.68 -8.17 9.53
N TYR A 376 -4.29 -7.21 8.82
CA TYR A 376 -4.32 -5.82 9.29
C TYR A 376 -5.31 -5.56 10.43
N PHE A 377 -6.41 -6.32 10.51
CA PHE A 377 -7.47 -6.04 11.47
C PHE A 377 -6.95 -6.10 12.90
N SER A 378 -6.34 -7.21 13.33
CA SER A 378 -5.83 -7.33 14.71
C SER A 378 -4.70 -6.35 15.02
N HIS A 379 -3.90 -6.00 14.02
CA HIS A 379 -2.81 -5.05 14.17
C HIS A 379 -3.27 -3.59 14.28
N TYR A 380 -4.42 -3.21 13.73
CA TYR A 380 -4.89 -1.81 13.71
C TYR A 380 -6.25 -1.57 14.39
N ARG A 381 -6.94 -2.60 14.88
CA ARG A 381 -8.26 -2.49 15.53
C ARG A 381 -8.30 -1.43 16.64
N ASP A 382 -7.22 -1.31 17.43
CA ASP A 382 -7.12 -0.33 18.50
C ASP A 382 -7.08 1.13 18.01
N GLN A 383 -6.93 1.36 16.71
CA GLN A 383 -7.04 2.70 16.11
C GLN A 383 -8.43 3.00 15.58
N VAL A 384 -9.29 1.98 15.43
CA VAL A 384 -10.61 2.14 14.78
C VAL A 384 -11.69 2.24 15.84
N PHE A 385 -12.38 3.38 15.84
CA PHE A 385 -13.52 3.67 16.68
C PHE A 385 -14.79 3.77 15.83
N VAL A 386 -15.92 3.40 16.41
CA VAL A 386 -17.21 3.50 15.73
C VAL A 386 -18.24 4.12 16.66
N ALA A 387 -19.06 4.99 16.08
CA ALA A 387 -20.28 5.50 16.69
C ALA A 387 -21.49 5.05 15.87
N SER A 388 -22.54 4.56 16.52
CA SER A 388 -23.80 4.18 15.90
C SER A 388 -24.96 4.86 16.63
N LYS A 389 -25.97 5.28 15.86
CA LYS A 389 -27.11 6.01 16.41
C LYS A 389 -27.95 5.13 17.34
N ILE A 390 -28.56 5.76 18.33
CA ILE A 390 -29.71 5.19 19.05
C ILE A 390 -31.00 5.82 18.52
N ALA A 391 -31.06 7.14 18.43
CA ALA A 391 -32.26 7.87 18.00
C ALA A 391 -32.04 8.81 16.81
N SER A 392 -30.91 9.52 16.76
CA SER A 392 -30.65 10.56 15.75
C SER A 392 -29.43 10.24 14.92
N ASP A 393 -29.50 10.55 13.62
CA ASP A 393 -28.35 10.44 12.73
C ASP A 393 -27.25 11.45 13.10
N PHE A 394 -26.02 11.11 12.75
CA PHE A 394 -24.85 11.97 12.89
C PHE A 394 -24.69 12.88 11.67
N THR A 395 -24.03 14.02 11.87
CA THR A 395 -23.49 14.84 10.78
C THR A 395 -21.99 14.59 10.69
N ALA A 396 -21.55 13.91 9.64
CA ALA A 396 -20.13 13.70 9.34
C ALA A 396 -19.68 14.66 8.24
N THR A 397 -18.77 15.58 8.55
CA THR A 397 -18.14 16.47 7.56
C THR A 397 -16.86 15.82 7.06
N VAL A 398 -16.96 15.13 5.93
CA VAL A 398 -15.88 14.35 5.31
C VAL A 398 -15.34 15.13 4.11
N ASP A 399 -14.03 15.39 4.07
CA ASP A 399 -13.37 16.23 3.06
C ASP A 399 -14.07 17.59 2.85
N GLY A 400 -14.59 18.18 3.94
CA GLY A 400 -15.31 19.45 3.91
C GLY A 400 -16.78 19.36 3.47
N VAL A 401 -17.29 18.16 3.15
CA VAL A 401 -18.68 17.94 2.75
C VAL A 401 -19.46 17.29 3.89
N ALA A 402 -20.52 17.97 4.36
CA ALA A 402 -21.41 17.45 5.39
C ALA A 402 -22.33 16.34 4.83
N GLN A 403 -22.40 15.23 5.55
CA GLN A 403 -23.20 14.06 5.22
C GLN A 403 -23.97 13.59 6.46
N THR A 404 -25.20 13.12 6.27
CA THR A 404 -26.01 12.52 7.34
C THR A 404 -25.84 11.01 7.33
N CYS A 405 -25.45 10.43 8.47
CA CYS A 405 -25.29 8.98 8.58
C CYS A 405 -25.74 8.41 9.92
N PRO A 406 -26.34 7.21 9.93
CA PRO A 406 -26.65 6.46 11.15
C PRO A 406 -25.42 5.97 11.91
N ALA A 407 -24.26 5.88 11.27
CA ALA A 407 -23.02 5.49 11.90
C ALA A 407 -21.79 6.19 11.31
N VAL A 408 -20.73 6.27 12.10
CA VAL A 408 -19.44 6.86 11.69
C VAL A 408 -18.30 5.96 12.14
N VAL A 409 -17.38 5.67 11.23
CA VAL A 409 -16.10 5.02 11.55
C VAL A 409 -15.01 6.09 11.59
N MET A 410 -14.23 6.09 12.66
CA MET A 410 -13.06 6.94 12.85
C MET A 410 -11.81 6.08 12.95
N PHE A 411 -10.76 6.46 12.25
CA PHE A 411 -9.45 5.85 12.40
C PHE A 411 -8.49 6.90 12.95
N ALA A 412 -8.06 6.67 14.18
CA ALA A 412 -7.15 7.55 14.90
C ALA A 412 -5.77 7.53 14.26
N GLY A 413 -5.19 8.71 14.08
CA GLY A 413 -3.83 8.86 13.57
C GLY A 413 -2.76 8.42 14.57
N GLN A 414 -1.52 8.80 14.25
CA GLN A 414 -0.40 8.70 15.19
C GLN A 414 -0.67 9.60 16.41
N ARG A 415 0.01 9.35 17.53
CA ARG A 415 -0.24 10.12 18.76
C ARG A 415 0.02 11.61 18.54
N GLY A 416 -0.96 12.43 18.91
CA GLY A 416 -0.82 13.87 19.05
C GLY A 416 -0.10 14.27 20.34
N SER A 417 0.12 15.56 20.52
CA SER A 417 0.69 16.10 21.76
C SER A 417 -0.21 15.77 22.97
N GLY A 418 0.38 15.24 24.03
CA GLY A 418 -0.34 14.88 25.27
C GLY A 418 -1.07 13.53 25.23
N GLN A 419 -1.14 12.85 24.08
CA GLN A 419 -1.71 11.51 24.00
C GLN A 419 -0.69 10.44 24.42
N ALA A 420 -1.11 9.49 25.26
CA ALA A 420 -0.32 8.34 25.69
C ALA A 420 -1.09 7.04 25.45
N ARG A 421 -0.42 5.97 25.04
CA ARG A 421 -1.06 4.68 24.69
C ARG A 421 -0.23 3.48 25.14
N GLY A 422 0.48 3.62 26.26
CA GLY A 422 1.42 2.62 26.77
C GLY A 422 0.82 1.64 27.77
N THR A 423 -0.23 2.03 28.49
CA THR A 423 -0.94 1.16 29.45
C THR A 423 -2.33 0.76 28.95
N SER A 424 -2.90 -0.30 29.53
CA SER A 424 -4.27 -0.71 29.21
C SER A 424 -5.31 0.38 29.52
N ALA A 425 -5.12 1.16 30.58
CA ALA A 425 -6.02 2.27 30.91
C ALA A 425 -5.93 3.39 29.85
N GLU A 426 -4.71 3.75 29.46
CA GLU A 426 -4.46 4.72 28.41
C GLU A 426 -5.05 4.30 27.06
N ARG A 427 -4.90 3.03 26.67
CA ARG A 427 -5.46 2.49 25.41
C ARG A 427 -7.00 2.42 25.38
N ASN A 428 -7.65 2.49 26.54
CA ASN A 428 -9.11 2.52 26.66
C ASN A 428 -9.67 3.94 26.82
N ALA A 429 -8.82 4.97 26.93
CA ALA A 429 -9.26 6.36 27.03
C ALA A 429 -9.41 6.98 25.63
N PRO A 430 -10.62 7.36 25.16
CA PRO A 430 -10.82 7.90 23.81
C PRO A 430 -9.99 9.15 23.50
N ALA A 431 -9.73 9.99 24.51
CA ALA A 431 -8.94 11.22 24.37
C ALA A 431 -7.47 10.97 24.01
N ASN A 432 -6.96 9.75 24.21
CA ASN A 432 -5.64 9.37 23.76
C ASN A 432 -5.59 9.02 22.27
N TYR A 433 -6.74 8.97 21.59
CA TYR A 433 -6.83 8.60 20.18
C TYR A 433 -7.46 9.68 19.34
N LEU A 434 -8.67 10.09 19.68
CA LEU A 434 -9.47 11.04 18.93
C LEU A 434 -9.20 12.46 19.41
N GLU A 435 -9.36 13.44 18.52
CA GLU A 435 -9.23 14.85 18.86
C GLU A 435 -10.41 15.72 18.40
N GLY A 436 -10.47 16.94 18.95
CA GLY A 436 -11.38 18.00 18.51
C GLY A 436 -12.85 17.57 18.45
N THR A 437 -13.47 17.79 17.29
CA THR A 437 -14.87 17.46 17.04
C THR A 437 -15.14 15.96 17.16
N ASN A 438 -14.21 15.08 16.76
CA ASN A 438 -14.41 13.64 16.83
C ASN A 438 -14.42 13.14 18.27
N LEU A 439 -13.47 13.60 19.10
CA LEU A 439 -13.48 13.29 20.53
C LEU A 439 -14.77 13.79 21.19
N THR A 440 -15.14 15.05 20.93
CA THR A 440 -16.35 15.68 21.50
C THR A 440 -17.61 14.90 21.11
N GLY A 441 -17.73 14.56 19.82
CA GLY A 441 -18.83 13.77 19.27
C GLY A 441 -18.87 12.34 19.82
N PHE A 442 -17.73 11.77 20.18
CA PHE A 442 -17.65 10.41 20.74
C PHE A 442 -18.07 10.36 22.22
N ILE A 443 -17.67 11.34 23.05
CA ILE A 443 -17.81 11.27 24.51
C ILE A 443 -18.95 12.10 25.10
N THR A 444 -19.56 13.02 24.34
CA THR A 444 -20.51 14.00 24.91
C THR A 444 -21.93 13.72 24.44
N THR A 445 -22.89 13.59 25.37
CA THR A 445 -24.32 13.50 25.03
C THR A 445 -24.80 14.75 24.29
N GLY A 446 -25.53 14.58 23.20
CA GLY A 446 -26.03 15.66 22.34
C GLY A 446 -25.03 16.15 21.28
N ALA A 447 -23.76 15.77 21.37
CA ALA A 447 -22.78 16.00 20.30
C ALA A 447 -22.89 14.88 19.26
N LEU A 448 -23.31 15.24 18.04
CA LEU A 448 -23.56 14.31 16.92
C LEU A 448 -22.74 14.65 15.67
N ASN A 449 -21.71 15.49 15.83
CA ASN A 449 -20.86 15.95 14.74
C ASN A 449 -19.53 15.19 14.74
N PHE A 450 -19.09 14.77 13.55
CA PHE A 450 -17.77 14.19 13.30
C PHE A 450 -17.16 14.86 12.07
N SER A 451 -15.84 14.95 11.99
CA SER A 451 -15.18 15.53 10.83
C SER A 451 -13.75 15.03 10.66
N GLY A 452 -13.38 14.81 9.40
CA GLY A 452 -12.02 14.45 9.05
C GLY A 452 -11.88 14.18 7.55
N PRO A 453 -10.64 14.03 7.08
CA PRO A 453 -10.37 13.54 5.73
C PRO A 453 -10.92 12.12 5.52
N SER A 454 -11.28 11.81 4.27
CA SER A 454 -11.74 10.47 3.88
C SER A 454 -10.61 9.49 3.58
N LEU A 455 -9.34 9.87 3.60
CA LEU A 455 -8.24 8.95 3.28
C LEU A 455 -7.03 9.24 4.18
N LEU A 456 -6.34 8.18 4.60
CA LEU A 456 -4.99 8.30 5.13
C LEU A 456 -4.05 8.66 3.98
N ALA A 457 -3.49 9.87 4.05
CA ALA A 457 -2.56 10.43 3.09
C ALA A 457 -1.15 10.57 3.71
N GLN A 458 -0.21 11.05 2.91
CA GLN A 458 1.11 11.43 3.41
C GLN A 458 0.98 12.60 4.41
N VAL A 459 1.86 12.62 5.41
CA VAL A 459 1.94 13.77 6.33
C VAL A 459 2.35 14.99 5.53
N SER A 460 1.54 16.03 5.60
CA SER A 460 1.71 17.27 4.83
C SER A 460 1.05 18.44 5.55
N SER A 461 1.06 19.63 4.94
CA SER A 461 0.31 20.77 5.47
C SER A 461 -1.20 20.58 5.45
N SER A 462 -1.73 19.68 4.60
CA SER A 462 -3.17 19.39 4.50
C SER A 462 -3.62 18.24 5.39
N GLN A 463 -2.70 17.37 5.83
CA GLN A 463 -3.01 16.29 6.76
C GLN A 463 -1.87 16.05 7.76
N SER A 464 -2.15 16.24 9.05
CA SER A 464 -1.18 16.00 10.11
C SER A 464 -1.02 14.52 10.45
N ALA A 465 0.03 14.18 11.18
CA ALA A 465 0.29 12.80 11.61
C ALA A 465 -0.83 12.26 12.53
N SER A 466 -1.36 13.11 13.42
CA SER A 466 -2.38 12.71 14.38
C SER A 466 -3.81 12.78 13.86
N GLN A 467 -4.03 13.48 12.75
CA GLN A 467 -5.37 13.75 12.26
C GLN A 467 -6.20 12.48 12.03
N ASP A 468 -7.33 12.42 12.72
CA ASP A 468 -8.35 11.40 12.59
C ASP A 468 -8.89 11.31 11.14
N ILE A 469 -9.02 10.09 10.63
CA ILE A 469 -9.70 9.80 9.37
C ILE A 469 -11.16 9.44 9.67
N VAL A 470 -12.11 9.95 8.89
CA VAL A 470 -13.55 9.74 9.13
C VAL A 470 -14.24 9.12 7.91
N ARG A 471 -15.09 8.11 8.15
CA ARG A 471 -16.02 7.54 7.16
C ARG A 471 -17.45 7.68 7.67
N CYS A 472 -18.29 8.31 6.86
CA CYS A 472 -19.73 8.29 7.05
C CYS A 472 -20.28 6.93 6.59
N ILE A 473 -21.16 6.31 7.38
CA ILE A 473 -21.84 5.06 7.04
C ILE A 473 -23.31 5.39 6.77
N PRO A 474 -23.74 5.53 5.51
CA PRO A 474 -25.11 5.90 5.14
C PRO A 474 -26.13 4.81 5.51
N SER A 475 -27.42 5.16 5.47
CA SER A 475 -28.51 4.22 5.70
C SER A 475 -28.80 3.30 4.50
N GLY A 476 -28.38 3.68 3.30
CA GLY A 476 -28.56 2.90 2.08
C GLY A 476 -27.52 1.78 1.94
N ALA A 477 -27.86 0.74 1.18
CA ALA A 477 -26.99 -0.39 0.91
C ALA A 477 -25.77 0.00 0.04
N ASN A 478 -24.78 -0.89 -0.07
CA ASN A 478 -23.58 -0.65 -0.89
C ASN A 478 -23.91 -0.45 -2.38
N LEU A 479 -24.91 -1.16 -2.90
CA LEU A 479 -25.44 -0.95 -4.24
C LEU A 479 -26.81 -0.30 -4.21
N THR A 480 -27.01 0.70 -5.08
CA THR A 480 -28.32 1.28 -5.40
C THR A 480 -28.82 0.74 -6.73
N THR A 481 -30.01 0.15 -6.75
CA THR A 481 -30.63 -0.42 -7.94
C THR A 481 -31.33 0.65 -8.77
N VAL A 482 -31.30 0.47 -10.09
CA VAL A 482 -32.06 1.22 -11.09
C VAL A 482 -32.99 0.21 -11.75
N GLU A 483 -34.23 0.22 -11.30
CA GLU A 483 -35.30 -0.66 -11.74
C GLU A 483 -35.94 -0.18 -13.03
N SER A 484 -36.56 -1.09 -13.77
CA SER A 484 -37.35 -0.75 -14.95
C SER A 484 -38.73 -0.24 -14.52
N PRO A 485 -39.13 1.00 -14.87
CA PRO A 485 -40.41 1.55 -14.45
C PRO A 485 -41.63 0.80 -15.00
N ASN A 486 -41.45 0.01 -16.05
CA ASN A 486 -42.51 -0.74 -16.72
C ASN A 486 -42.60 -2.21 -16.27
N LEU A 487 -41.80 -2.62 -15.29
CA LEU A 487 -41.91 -3.92 -14.64
C LEU A 487 -42.54 -3.76 -13.26
N SER A 488 -43.39 -4.72 -12.85
CA SER A 488 -43.84 -4.77 -11.46
C SER A 488 -42.68 -5.14 -10.53
N ALA A 489 -42.81 -4.86 -9.23
CA ALA A 489 -41.81 -5.26 -8.23
C ALA A 489 -41.48 -6.78 -8.28
N ALA A 490 -42.48 -7.62 -8.58
CA ALA A 490 -42.29 -9.06 -8.72
C ALA A 490 -41.55 -9.45 -10.01
N GLN A 491 -41.44 -8.56 -11.00
CA GLN A 491 -40.81 -8.78 -12.30
C GLN A 491 -39.46 -8.08 -12.45
N GLN A 492 -39.03 -7.25 -11.49
CA GLN A 492 -37.78 -6.51 -11.59
C GLN A 492 -36.58 -7.43 -11.87
N LEU A 493 -35.70 -6.95 -12.74
CA LEU A 493 -34.51 -7.67 -13.20
C LEU A 493 -33.25 -7.28 -12.44
N VAL A 494 -33.39 -6.52 -11.36
CA VAL A 494 -32.28 -6.17 -10.48
C VAL A 494 -32.74 -6.22 -9.04
N ALA A 495 -31.95 -6.85 -8.20
CA ALA A 495 -32.15 -6.85 -6.76
C ALA A 495 -30.80 -6.90 -6.05
N TYR A 496 -30.67 -6.16 -4.95
CA TYR A 496 -29.49 -6.24 -4.09
C TYR A 496 -29.90 -6.66 -2.68
N ASP A 497 -29.38 -7.80 -2.24
CA ASP A 497 -29.54 -8.27 -0.86
C ASP A 497 -28.33 -7.83 -0.03
N ALA A 498 -28.53 -6.81 0.80
CA ALA A 498 -27.50 -6.27 1.68
C ALA A 498 -27.09 -7.28 2.78
N ALA A 499 -27.97 -8.20 3.19
CA ALA A 499 -27.62 -9.17 4.23
C ALA A 499 -26.58 -10.19 3.74
N THR A 500 -26.62 -10.54 2.45
CA THR A 500 -25.68 -11.48 1.82
C THR A 500 -24.63 -10.79 0.95
N GLY A 501 -24.77 -9.48 0.71
CA GLY A 501 -23.92 -8.72 -0.22
C GLY A 501 -24.03 -9.22 -1.66
N THR A 502 -25.19 -9.77 -2.04
CA THR A 502 -25.40 -10.39 -3.36
C THR A 502 -26.28 -9.51 -4.24
N LEU A 503 -25.77 -9.18 -5.42
CA LEU A 503 -26.53 -8.58 -6.51
C LEU A 503 -27.07 -9.67 -7.41
N THR A 504 -28.34 -9.59 -7.76
CA THR A 504 -28.98 -10.42 -8.77
C THR A 504 -29.33 -9.55 -9.99
N LEU A 505 -28.93 -9.99 -11.18
CA LEU A 505 -29.33 -9.41 -12.46
C LEU A 505 -30.11 -10.43 -13.28
N GLY A 506 -31.23 -10.02 -13.87
CA GLY A 506 -32.18 -10.91 -14.52
C GLY A 506 -33.06 -11.69 -13.53
N LYS A 507 -34.05 -12.39 -14.07
CA LYS A 507 -35.03 -13.18 -13.33
C LYS A 507 -35.67 -14.27 -14.20
N GLU A 508 -36.05 -15.38 -13.59
CA GLU A 508 -36.82 -16.44 -14.26
C GLU A 508 -38.29 -16.05 -14.49
N ASN A 509 -38.87 -16.51 -15.60
CA ASN A 509 -40.27 -16.35 -15.99
C ASN A 509 -40.72 -14.90 -16.26
N VAL A 510 -39.82 -14.02 -16.69
CA VAL A 510 -40.17 -12.63 -17.05
C VAL A 510 -40.32 -12.46 -18.55
N THR A 511 -39.46 -13.11 -19.36
CA THR A 511 -39.47 -12.95 -20.82
C THR A 511 -40.68 -13.60 -21.51
N ASN A 512 -41.33 -14.56 -20.83
CA ASN A 512 -42.36 -15.40 -21.44
C ASN A 512 -43.80 -14.89 -21.31
N PHE A 513 -44.08 -13.78 -20.59
CA PHE A 513 -45.47 -13.56 -20.14
C PHE A 513 -46.09 -12.16 -20.08
N THR A 514 -45.49 -11.00 -20.38
CA THR A 514 -46.28 -9.72 -20.45
C THR A 514 -45.53 -8.42 -20.77
N ALA A 515 -44.20 -8.37 -20.62
CA ALA A 515 -43.47 -7.11 -20.66
C ALA A 515 -42.94 -6.73 -22.06
N ASP A 516 -42.93 -5.44 -22.37
CA ASP A 516 -42.26 -4.91 -23.56
C ASP A 516 -40.76 -5.25 -23.48
N SER A 517 -40.21 -5.80 -24.57
CA SER A 517 -38.79 -6.10 -24.69
C SER A 517 -37.87 -4.92 -24.36
N ALA A 518 -38.32 -3.68 -24.57
CA ALA A 518 -37.59 -2.47 -24.20
C ALA A 518 -37.51 -2.22 -22.68
N ALA A 519 -38.38 -2.85 -21.89
CA ALA A 519 -38.43 -2.73 -20.43
C ALA A 519 -37.56 -3.76 -19.69
N LEU A 520 -36.96 -4.72 -20.40
CA LEU A 520 -36.22 -5.84 -19.82
C LEU A 520 -34.76 -5.47 -19.49
N PHE A 521 -34.56 -4.50 -18.61
CA PHE A 521 -33.25 -4.08 -18.11
C PHE A 521 -33.24 -3.95 -16.59
N GLY A 522 -32.04 -3.93 -16.02
CA GLY A 522 -31.80 -3.63 -14.61
C GLY A 522 -30.33 -3.28 -14.39
N CYS A 523 -30.07 -2.24 -13.61
CA CYS A 523 -28.72 -1.81 -13.31
C CYS A 523 -28.54 -1.60 -11.80
N ALA A 524 -27.32 -1.71 -11.31
CA ALA A 524 -26.98 -1.40 -9.93
C ALA A 524 -25.65 -0.68 -9.86
N TRP A 525 -25.54 0.32 -8.99
CA TRP A 525 -24.34 1.14 -8.88
C TRP A 525 -23.84 1.22 -7.44
N ILE A 526 -22.53 1.19 -7.24
CA ILE A 526 -21.93 1.51 -5.95
C ILE A 526 -22.41 2.90 -5.56
N ALA A 527 -22.99 3.02 -4.37
CA ALA A 527 -23.69 4.24 -3.98
C ALA A 527 -22.75 5.45 -3.93
N ASP A 528 -21.49 5.23 -3.54
CA ASP A 528 -20.48 6.29 -3.46
C ASP A 528 -19.83 6.56 -4.82
N GLU A 529 -19.60 7.83 -5.11
CA GLU A 529 -18.65 8.25 -6.14
C GLU A 529 -17.25 8.42 -5.54
N LYS A 530 -16.22 8.11 -6.31
CA LYS A 530 -14.81 8.21 -5.86
C LYS A 530 -13.97 8.88 -6.94
N THR A 531 -12.93 9.59 -6.51
CA THR A 531 -11.92 10.11 -7.44
C THR A 531 -11.11 8.93 -7.99
N LEU A 532 -10.90 8.87 -9.31
CA LEU A 532 -10.14 7.78 -9.93
C LEU A 532 -8.66 7.81 -9.53
N GLY A 533 -8.10 8.99 -9.25
CA GLY A 533 -6.75 9.15 -8.72
C GLY A 533 -5.69 8.50 -9.62
N SER A 534 -4.84 7.67 -9.01
CA SER A 534 -3.83 6.87 -9.71
C SER A 534 -4.37 5.56 -10.29
N GLY A 535 -5.68 5.33 -10.20
CA GLY A 535 -6.37 4.15 -10.72
C GLY A 535 -7.17 3.38 -9.66
N LEU A 536 -7.64 2.20 -10.05
CA LEU A 536 -8.37 1.31 -9.17
C LEU A 536 -8.08 -0.14 -9.48
N ARG A 537 -8.37 -1.00 -8.49
CA ARG A 537 -8.33 -2.45 -8.63
C ARG A 537 -9.60 -3.02 -8.02
N SER A 538 -10.43 -3.65 -8.85
CA SER A 538 -11.70 -4.23 -8.45
C SER A 538 -11.65 -5.75 -8.56
N TYR A 539 -12.35 -6.41 -7.64
CA TYR A 539 -12.57 -7.84 -7.65
C TYR A 539 -14.06 -8.12 -7.40
N PHE A 540 -14.59 -9.12 -8.07
CA PHE A 540 -15.91 -9.69 -7.77
C PHE A 540 -15.96 -11.14 -8.26
N GLN A 541 -16.97 -11.87 -7.81
CA GLN A 541 -17.30 -13.18 -8.34
C GLN A 541 -18.71 -13.18 -8.92
N PHE A 542 -18.96 -13.99 -9.94
CA PHE A 542 -20.30 -14.15 -10.50
C PHE A 542 -20.59 -15.57 -10.95
N SER A 543 -21.87 -15.90 -11.10
CA SER A 543 -22.33 -17.14 -11.72
C SER A 543 -23.65 -16.91 -12.46
N PHE A 544 -23.81 -17.53 -13.62
CA PHE A 544 -25.12 -17.66 -14.29
C PHE A 544 -25.88 -18.85 -13.71
N ALA A 545 -27.13 -18.66 -13.30
CA ALA A 545 -27.98 -19.74 -12.82
C ALA A 545 -28.48 -20.62 -13.98
N THR A 546 -28.77 -21.88 -13.68
CA THR A 546 -29.53 -22.75 -14.59
C THR A 546 -31.02 -22.53 -14.34
N LEU A 547 -31.71 -21.98 -15.34
CA LEU A 547 -33.15 -21.71 -15.34
C LEU A 547 -33.85 -22.71 -16.26
N GLY A 548 -34.50 -23.71 -15.67
CA GLY A 548 -35.01 -24.88 -16.41
C GLY A 548 -33.90 -25.60 -17.17
N THR A 549 -33.93 -25.50 -18.51
CA THR A 549 -32.91 -26.09 -19.42
C THR A 549 -31.96 -25.04 -20.03
N SER A 550 -32.09 -23.77 -19.65
CA SER A 550 -31.27 -22.66 -20.17
C SER A 550 -30.42 -22.02 -19.07
N VAL A 551 -29.41 -21.26 -19.48
CA VAL A 551 -28.55 -20.42 -18.62
C VAL A 551 -28.63 -18.95 -19.00
N GLY A 552 -29.53 -18.61 -19.93
CA GLY A 552 -29.61 -17.31 -20.59
C GLY A 552 -28.84 -17.23 -21.91
N ASN A 553 -29.01 -16.08 -22.57
CA ASN A 553 -28.38 -15.71 -23.84
C ASN A 553 -28.12 -14.19 -23.96
N THR A 554 -27.91 -13.49 -22.85
CA THR A 554 -27.70 -12.03 -22.90
C THR A 554 -26.40 -11.66 -22.21
N GLY A 555 -26.30 -11.80 -20.90
CA GLY A 555 -25.12 -11.41 -20.14
C GLY A 555 -25.28 -10.10 -19.36
N PHE A 556 -24.16 -9.52 -18.97
CA PHE A 556 -24.08 -8.30 -18.16
C PHE A 556 -22.75 -7.56 -18.39
N VAL A 557 -22.65 -6.32 -17.91
CA VAL A 557 -21.43 -5.49 -17.97
C VAL A 557 -21.06 -4.99 -16.58
N PHE A 558 -19.79 -5.14 -16.18
CA PHE A 558 -19.21 -4.36 -15.09
C PHE A 558 -18.75 -3.01 -15.64
N ALA A 559 -19.29 -1.91 -15.11
CA ALA A 559 -19.12 -0.58 -15.69
C ALA A 559 -18.44 0.41 -14.73
N LEU A 560 -17.55 1.22 -15.29
CA LEU A 560 -16.99 2.45 -14.73
C LEU A 560 -17.58 3.63 -15.51
N ILE A 561 -18.32 4.52 -14.85
CA ILE A 561 -18.90 5.71 -15.48
C ILE A 561 -18.36 7.00 -14.89
N ASP A 562 -18.28 8.05 -15.70
CA ASP A 562 -18.01 9.41 -15.25
C ASP A 562 -19.25 10.00 -14.57
N THR A 563 -19.15 10.35 -13.28
CA THR A 563 -20.31 10.81 -12.49
C THR A 563 -20.71 12.24 -12.80
N GLU A 564 -19.77 13.06 -13.26
CA GLU A 564 -20.03 14.43 -13.69
C GLU A 564 -20.85 14.47 -15.00
N SER A 565 -20.74 13.45 -15.85
CA SER A 565 -21.61 13.22 -17.03
C SER A 565 -22.92 12.52 -16.67
N ASN A 566 -22.93 11.73 -15.59
CA ASN A 566 -24.05 10.88 -15.17
C ASN A 566 -24.52 11.26 -13.76
N THR A 567 -25.09 12.45 -13.62
CA THR A 567 -25.50 13.01 -12.32
C THR A 567 -26.66 12.25 -11.65
N SER A 568 -27.48 11.57 -12.45
CA SER A 568 -28.49 10.60 -12.03
C SER A 568 -28.04 9.19 -12.34
N LEU A 569 -28.41 8.20 -11.51
CA LEU A 569 -28.07 6.79 -11.75
C LEU A 569 -28.68 6.29 -13.07
N PRO A 570 -27.85 5.90 -14.06
CA PRO A 570 -28.33 5.54 -15.38
C PRO A 570 -28.62 4.03 -15.51
N CYS A 571 -29.42 3.67 -16.50
CA CYS A 571 -29.51 2.31 -17.04
C CYS A 571 -29.83 2.40 -18.53
N GLY A 572 -29.09 1.64 -19.34
CA GLY A 572 -29.18 1.65 -20.79
C GLY A 572 -30.33 0.80 -21.34
N SER A 573 -30.32 0.62 -22.66
CA SER A 573 -31.28 -0.21 -23.37
C SER A 573 -31.21 -1.69 -23.00
N ALA A 574 -32.34 -2.37 -23.17
CA ALA A 574 -32.45 -3.82 -23.00
C ALA A 574 -31.84 -4.59 -24.19
N GLY A 575 -31.90 -5.92 -24.16
CA GLY A 575 -31.44 -6.77 -25.27
C GLY A 575 -29.92 -6.76 -25.44
N SER A 576 -29.44 -6.53 -26.67
CA SER A 576 -28.01 -6.54 -27.03
C SER A 576 -27.21 -5.37 -26.43
N HIS A 577 -27.90 -4.39 -25.84
CA HIS A 577 -27.25 -3.25 -25.17
C HIS A 577 -26.77 -3.56 -23.76
N LEU A 578 -27.15 -4.71 -23.18
CA LEU A 578 -26.76 -5.18 -21.85
C LEU A 578 -27.03 -4.18 -20.71
N GLY A 579 -27.98 -3.25 -20.89
CA GLY A 579 -28.19 -2.12 -19.99
C GLY A 579 -27.01 -1.13 -19.94
N TYR A 580 -25.98 -1.29 -20.76
CA TYR A 580 -24.76 -0.49 -20.77
C TYR A 580 -24.77 0.59 -21.85
N SER A 581 -25.33 0.31 -23.02
CA SER A 581 -25.43 1.20 -24.17
C SER A 581 -26.88 1.55 -24.50
N GLY A 582 -27.11 2.38 -25.52
CA GLY A 582 -28.44 2.76 -25.96
C GLY A 582 -29.25 3.66 -25.01
N ASN A 583 -30.37 4.19 -25.53
CA ASN A 583 -31.37 4.95 -24.78
C ASN A 583 -32.69 4.17 -24.71
N ASN A 584 -33.07 3.74 -23.50
CA ASN A 584 -34.32 3.00 -23.27
C ASN A 584 -35.56 3.89 -23.15
N SER A 585 -35.41 5.21 -23.15
CA SER A 585 -36.49 6.21 -22.98
C SER A 585 -37.21 6.20 -21.62
N PHE A 586 -36.84 5.34 -20.67
CA PHE A 586 -37.46 5.22 -19.35
C PHE A 586 -36.55 5.68 -18.21
N THR A 587 -35.25 5.42 -18.32
CA THR A 587 -34.22 5.84 -17.37
C THR A 587 -33.13 6.65 -18.07
N PRO A 588 -32.31 7.42 -17.34
CA PRO A 588 -31.18 8.11 -17.94
C PRO A 588 -30.23 7.12 -18.64
N LYS A 589 -29.85 7.39 -19.90
CA LYS A 589 -28.82 6.62 -20.60
C LYS A 589 -27.45 6.81 -19.97
N LEU A 590 -26.58 5.81 -20.08
CA LEU A 590 -25.18 5.91 -19.67
C LEU A 590 -24.41 6.81 -20.65
N ARG A 591 -24.04 8.01 -20.21
CA ARG A 591 -23.28 9.00 -20.99
C ARG A 591 -21.77 8.74 -20.92
N SER A 592 -21.05 9.10 -21.98
CA SER A 592 -19.59 9.06 -22.03
C SER A 592 -18.94 10.14 -21.15
N PRO A 593 -17.68 9.96 -20.74
CA PRO A 593 -16.85 8.76 -20.91
C PRO A 593 -17.21 7.62 -19.94
N LYS A 594 -17.04 6.37 -20.38
CA LYS A 594 -17.32 5.14 -19.61
C LYS A 594 -16.46 3.96 -20.07
N VAL A 595 -16.20 3.00 -19.21
CA VAL A 595 -15.48 1.76 -19.55
C VAL A 595 -16.31 0.59 -19.02
N GLY A 596 -16.48 -0.46 -19.80
CA GLY A 596 -17.23 -1.64 -19.43
C GLY A 596 -16.41 -2.90 -19.69
N ILE A 597 -16.62 -3.90 -18.84
CA ILE A 597 -16.17 -5.28 -19.08
C ILE A 597 -17.43 -6.11 -19.24
N GLU A 598 -17.69 -6.56 -20.46
CA GLU A 598 -18.86 -7.36 -20.75
C GLU A 598 -18.60 -8.87 -20.59
N PHE A 599 -19.66 -9.57 -20.25
CA PHE A 599 -19.73 -11.02 -20.14
C PHE A 599 -20.94 -11.47 -20.95
N ASP A 600 -20.76 -11.56 -22.27
CA ASP A 600 -21.82 -11.83 -23.23
C ASP A 600 -21.97 -13.35 -23.44
N GLN A 601 -23.19 -13.86 -23.23
CA GLN A 601 -23.49 -15.27 -23.39
C GLN A 601 -23.79 -15.67 -24.84
N SER A 602 -24.09 -14.72 -25.72
CA SER A 602 -24.29 -15.01 -27.13
C SER A 602 -24.10 -13.79 -28.02
N ARG A 603 -23.24 -13.97 -29.03
CA ARG A 603 -23.29 -13.19 -30.26
C ARG A 603 -24.71 -13.13 -30.83
N ASN A 604 -25.29 -11.93 -30.87
CA ASN A 604 -26.55 -11.71 -31.59
C ASN A 604 -26.34 -11.94 -33.10
N SER A 605 -27.28 -12.61 -33.76
CA SER A 605 -27.20 -12.98 -35.18
C SER A 605 -28.32 -12.38 -36.05
N GLY A 606 -28.92 -11.24 -35.66
CA GLY A 606 -30.15 -10.74 -36.26
C GLY A 606 -30.21 -9.24 -36.60
N PHE A 607 -29.97 -8.95 -37.89
CA PHE A 607 -30.55 -7.89 -38.77
C PHE A 607 -29.80 -6.56 -39.05
N PRO A 608 -29.96 -6.01 -40.28
CA PRO A 608 -28.95 -6.02 -41.33
C PRO A 608 -28.04 -4.79 -41.29
N GLY A 609 -26.74 -5.03 -41.31
CA GLY A 609 -25.83 -4.11 -41.98
C GLY A 609 -26.39 -3.76 -43.36
N PHE A 610 -26.27 -2.50 -43.75
CA PHE A 610 -26.69 -1.85 -45.01
C PHE A 610 -27.90 -0.91 -44.98
N SER A 611 -28.70 -0.85 -43.91
CA SER A 611 -29.66 0.26 -43.72
C SER A 611 -29.62 0.73 -42.27
N GLY A 612 -29.22 1.98 -42.06
CA GLY A 612 -28.91 2.56 -40.76
C GLY A 612 -29.86 2.19 -39.62
N GLU A 613 -29.31 2.26 -38.41
CA GLU A 613 -29.98 2.07 -37.13
C GLU A 613 -31.30 2.86 -37.06
N THR A 614 -32.42 2.16 -37.22
CA THR A 614 -33.78 2.75 -37.31
C THR A 614 -34.71 2.30 -36.19
N SER A 615 -34.22 1.52 -35.21
CA SER A 615 -35.01 1.09 -34.05
C SER A 615 -34.21 1.19 -32.75
N THR A 616 -34.92 1.35 -31.64
CA THR A 616 -34.39 1.47 -30.27
C THR A 616 -33.94 0.14 -29.65
N ALA A 617 -33.89 -0.97 -30.40
CA ALA A 617 -33.66 -2.32 -29.85
C ALA A 617 -32.94 -3.31 -30.80
N VAL A 618 -32.29 -2.84 -31.87
CA VAL A 618 -31.55 -3.71 -32.82
C VAL A 618 -30.08 -3.32 -32.81
N GLY A 619 -29.24 -4.17 -32.22
CA GLY A 619 -27.79 -4.02 -32.21
C GLY A 619 -27.09 -4.56 -33.46
N ARG A 620 -25.85 -4.10 -33.69
CA ARG A 620 -24.91 -4.59 -34.70
C ARG A 620 -24.24 -5.88 -34.21
N ASN A 621 -23.79 -6.71 -35.14
CA ASN A 621 -23.19 -8.00 -34.79
C ASN A 621 -21.73 -7.86 -34.35
N ASP A 622 -21.40 -8.45 -33.22
CA ASP A 622 -20.01 -8.61 -32.82
C ASP A 622 -19.21 -9.47 -33.82
N PRO A 623 -17.89 -9.21 -33.96
CA PRO A 623 -17.00 -10.00 -34.78
C PRO A 623 -16.83 -11.40 -34.20
N CYS A 624 -16.56 -12.38 -35.06
CA CYS A 624 -16.21 -13.72 -34.60
C CYS A 624 -14.79 -13.66 -33.98
N TYR A 625 -14.61 -14.13 -32.75
CA TYR A 625 -13.27 -14.24 -32.12
C TYR A 625 -12.43 -15.38 -32.71
N LEU A 626 -13.05 -16.34 -33.41
CA LEU A 626 -12.39 -17.38 -34.23
C LEU A 626 -12.63 -17.12 -35.72
N SER A 627 -11.70 -17.59 -36.56
CA SER A 627 -11.67 -17.40 -38.03
C SER A 627 -12.92 -17.90 -38.77
N SER A 628 -13.80 -18.68 -38.13
CA SER A 628 -15.15 -18.98 -38.63
C SER A 628 -16.15 -19.14 -37.48
N CYS A 629 -17.32 -18.50 -37.61
CA CYS A 629 -18.48 -18.71 -36.74
C CYS A 629 -19.20 -20.07 -36.99
N GLY A 630 -18.47 -21.10 -37.41
CA GLY A 630 -19.05 -22.39 -37.77
C GLY A 630 -18.05 -23.53 -37.64
N ALA A 631 -18.27 -24.40 -36.63
CA ALA A 631 -17.90 -25.82 -36.50
C ALA A 631 -17.77 -26.32 -35.03
N ILE A 632 -17.99 -25.47 -34.02
CA ILE A 632 -18.21 -25.90 -32.63
C ILE A 632 -19.73 -25.87 -32.38
N PRO A 633 -20.35 -26.81 -31.63
CA PRO A 633 -21.80 -26.86 -31.44
C PRO A 633 -22.35 -25.45 -31.13
N ALA A 634 -23.34 -25.06 -31.94
CA ALA A 634 -23.66 -23.69 -32.38
C ALA A 634 -24.17 -22.71 -31.31
N GLN A 635 -23.85 -22.92 -30.04
CA GLN A 635 -24.38 -22.17 -28.90
C GLN A 635 -23.32 -21.84 -27.84
N THR A 636 -22.23 -22.62 -27.72
CA THR A 636 -21.10 -22.33 -26.82
C THR A 636 -19.97 -21.57 -27.50
N ALA A 637 -19.95 -21.49 -28.83
CA ALA A 637 -18.89 -20.86 -29.63
C ALA A 637 -19.09 -19.34 -29.84
N SER A 638 -19.94 -18.71 -29.04
CA SER A 638 -20.36 -17.32 -29.23
C SER A 638 -20.50 -16.55 -27.91
N SER A 639 -20.10 -17.14 -26.78
CA SER A 639 -19.95 -16.41 -25.53
C SER A 639 -18.53 -15.87 -25.42
N HIS A 640 -18.40 -14.62 -24.99
CA HIS A 640 -17.11 -13.95 -24.85
C HIS A 640 -17.12 -12.99 -23.68
N SER A 641 -15.92 -12.56 -23.29
CA SER A 641 -15.76 -11.35 -22.51
C SER A 641 -14.92 -10.36 -23.28
N ALA A 642 -15.20 -9.07 -23.10
CA ALA A 642 -14.50 -8.02 -23.80
C ALA A 642 -14.49 -6.72 -23.02
N ILE A 643 -13.52 -5.87 -23.35
CA ILE A 643 -13.53 -4.46 -22.95
C ILE A 643 -14.45 -3.71 -23.91
N VAL A 644 -15.35 -2.88 -23.40
CA VAL A 644 -16.25 -2.03 -24.18
C VAL A 644 -16.20 -0.58 -23.71
N TYR A 645 -16.31 0.35 -24.64
CA TYR A 645 -16.35 1.79 -24.41
C TYR A 645 -17.75 2.31 -24.74
N TRP A 646 -17.89 3.47 -25.39
CA TRP A 646 -19.20 4.12 -25.57
C TRP A 646 -19.57 4.37 -27.04
N GLY A 647 -18.85 3.73 -27.97
CA GLY A 647 -19.18 3.82 -29.39
C GLY A 647 -19.14 5.26 -29.89
N HIS A 648 -20.10 5.63 -30.73
CA HIS A 648 -20.18 6.95 -31.35
C HIS A 648 -20.88 7.97 -30.46
N GLU A 649 -20.24 9.13 -30.28
CA GLU A 649 -20.84 10.28 -29.59
C GLU A 649 -21.70 11.16 -30.50
N ALA A 650 -21.50 11.05 -31.81
CA ALA A 650 -22.12 11.86 -32.84
C ALA A 650 -22.38 11.03 -34.10
N ALA A 651 -23.30 11.51 -34.95
CA ALA A 651 -23.60 10.85 -36.21
C ALA A 651 -22.33 10.73 -37.05
N ASN A 652 -22.13 9.57 -37.68
CA ASN A 652 -20.93 9.24 -38.41
C ASN A 652 -21.29 8.55 -39.73
N ALA A 653 -20.98 9.21 -40.85
CA ALA A 653 -21.28 8.69 -42.18
C ALA A 653 -20.40 7.48 -42.57
N THR A 654 -19.15 7.41 -42.10
CA THR A 654 -18.21 6.31 -42.38
C THR A 654 -18.70 4.99 -41.80
N ASP A 655 -19.22 5.03 -40.58
CA ASP A 655 -19.78 3.85 -39.89
C ASP A 655 -21.31 3.76 -39.98
N VAL A 656 -21.94 4.63 -40.79
CA VAL A 656 -23.38 4.68 -41.04
C VAL A 656 -24.22 4.83 -39.76
N VAL A 657 -23.68 5.55 -38.77
CA VAL A 657 -24.36 5.88 -37.52
C VAL A 657 -25.18 7.15 -37.72
N THR A 658 -26.51 7.02 -37.73
CA THR A 658 -27.45 8.16 -37.85
C THR A 658 -28.03 8.58 -36.51
N LEU A 659 -28.16 7.64 -35.56
CA LEU A 659 -28.68 7.85 -34.21
C LEU A 659 -27.66 7.35 -33.19
N PRO A 660 -26.69 8.19 -32.76
CA PRO A 660 -25.66 7.79 -31.80
C PRO A 660 -26.23 7.27 -30.46
N ASP A 661 -27.43 7.74 -30.11
CA ASP A 661 -28.15 7.28 -28.92
C ASP A 661 -28.68 5.85 -29.04
N GLY A 662 -28.73 5.32 -30.25
CA GLY A 662 -29.00 3.92 -30.55
C GLY A 662 -27.75 3.05 -30.50
N ASP A 663 -26.54 3.61 -30.58
CA ASP A 663 -25.31 2.82 -30.73
C ASP A 663 -25.19 1.80 -29.59
N ASP A 664 -25.09 0.54 -29.98
CA ASP A 664 -25.02 -0.61 -29.10
C ASP A 664 -23.61 -0.91 -28.58
N ASN A 665 -22.60 -0.15 -29.01
CA ASN A 665 -21.19 -0.32 -28.69
C ASN A 665 -20.57 -1.61 -29.22
N VAL A 666 -21.02 -2.07 -30.40
CA VAL A 666 -20.44 -3.25 -31.07
C VAL A 666 -18.91 -3.19 -31.16
N HIS A 667 -18.28 -4.35 -31.07
CA HIS A 667 -16.83 -4.48 -31.21
C HIS A 667 -16.33 -4.13 -32.60
N GLY A 668 -15.14 -3.52 -32.64
CA GLY A 668 -14.49 -3.07 -33.87
C GLY A 668 -14.91 -1.67 -34.33
N PHE A 669 -15.83 -1.04 -33.60
CA PHE A 669 -16.33 0.31 -33.88
C PHE A 669 -15.99 1.30 -32.74
N PRO A 670 -15.82 2.60 -33.05
CA PRO A 670 -15.75 3.16 -34.41
C PRO A 670 -14.58 2.59 -35.23
N THR A 671 -14.76 2.50 -36.54
CA THR A 671 -13.73 1.91 -37.41
C THR A 671 -12.48 2.80 -37.50
N ALA A 672 -11.37 2.23 -37.98
CA ALA A 672 -10.13 2.98 -38.22
C ALA A 672 -10.35 4.24 -39.10
N GLY A 673 -11.29 4.18 -40.06
CA GLY A 673 -11.66 5.32 -40.89
C GLY A 673 -12.40 6.42 -40.13
N SER A 674 -13.29 6.04 -39.20
CA SER A 674 -14.04 6.97 -38.35
C SER A 674 -13.18 7.72 -37.34
N ILE A 675 -12.08 7.10 -36.89
CA ILE A 675 -11.19 7.66 -35.88
C ILE A 675 -10.04 8.51 -36.45
N ALA A 676 -10.07 8.86 -37.74
CA ALA A 676 -8.98 9.58 -38.42
C ALA A 676 -8.75 11.05 -37.95
N THR A 677 -9.48 11.55 -36.95
CA THR A 677 -9.31 12.92 -36.42
C THR A 677 -8.88 12.91 -34.96
N VAL A 678 -8.41 14.06 -34.45
CA VAL A 678 -7.65 14.14 -33.19
C VAL A 678 -8.47 13.85 -31.93
N ARG A 679 -9.77 14.21 -31.87
CA ARG A 679 -10.64 14.02 -30.70
C ARG A 679 -11.76 13.04 -31.02
N ARG A 680 -11.54 11.76 -30.69
CA ARG A 680 -12.46 10.67 -31.04
C ARG A 680 -12.67 9.73 -29.85
N PRO A 681 -13.86 9.11 -29.75
CA PRO A 681 -14.11 8.08 -28.75
C PRO A 681 -13.18 6.88 -28.98
N PRO A 682 -12.86 6.12 -27.91
CA PRO A 682 -12.12 4.88 -28.03
C PRO A 682 -12.85 3.87 -28.92
N ARG A 683 -12.08 3.09 -29.68
CA ARG A 683 -12.59 1.95 -30.45
C ARG A 683 -12.79 0.76 -29.52
N ASN A 684 -13.96 0.11 -29.59
CA ASN A 684 -14.20 -1.17 -28.94
C ASN A 684 -13.29 -2.24 -29.57
N PRO A 685 -12.46 -2.96 -28.80
CA PRO A 685 -11.54 -3.96 -29.34
C PRO A 685 -12.26 -5.15 -29.99
N ASP A 686 -11.86 -5.52 -31.20
CA ASP A 686 -12.36 -6.70 -31.94
C ASP A 686 -11.34 -7.84 -32.06
N THR A 687 -10.18 -7.70 -31.43
CA THR A 687 -9.14 -8.73 -31.43
C THR A 687 -8.55 -8.93 -30.04
N PRO A 688 -7.97 -10.11 -29.76
CA PRO A 688 -7.14 -10.34 -28.59
C PRO A 688 -6.06 -9.28 -28.35
N PRO A 689 -5.75 -8.94 -27.09
CA PRO A 689 -6.42 -9.40 -25.87
C PRO A 689 -7.64 -8.53 -25.51
N GLY A 690 -8.21 -7.70 -26.39
CA GLY A 690 -9.33 -6.84 -26.02
C GLY A 690 -10.70 -7.55 -25.94
N ILE A 691 -10.80 -8.71 -26.60
CA ILE A 691 -11.94 -9.64 -26.61
C ILE A 691 -11.40 -11.07 -26.57
N GLU A 692 -11.96 -11.92 -25.72
CA GLU A 692 -11.54 -13.31 -25.56
C GLU A 692 -12.72 -14.26 -25.34
N PHE A 693 -12.51 -15.53 -25.73
CA PHE A 693 -13.47 -16.58 -25.45
C PHE A 693 -13.52 -16.88 -23.95
N VAL A 694 -14.73 -16.84 -23.41
CA VAL A 694 -15.03 -17.36 -22.07
C VAL A 694 -16.30 -18.18 -22.18
N ASN A 695 -16.28 -19.44 -21.73
CA ASN A 695 -17.47 -20.29 -21.74
C ASN A 695 -18.42 -19.90 -20.60
N LEU A 696 -19.27 -18.90 -20.85
CA LEU A 696 -20.23 -18.35 -19.89
C LEU A 696 -21.55 -19.14 -19.82
N ARG A 697 -21.63 -20.28 -20.53
CA ARG A 697 -22.86 -21.08 -20.65
C ARG A 697 -22.88 -22.34 -19.79
N THR A 698 -21.93 -22.45 -18.86
CA THR A 698 -21.94 -23.50 -17.83
C THR A 698 -22.72 -23.01 -16.61
N GLY A 699 -23.98 -23.41 -16.49
CA GLY A 699 -24.84 -22.99 -15.38
C GLY A 699 -24.27 -23.41 -14.02
N GLY A 700 -24.32 -22.49 -13.06
CA GLY A 700 -23.77 -22.66 -11.71
C GLY A 700 -22.25 -22.55 -11.61
N GLN A 701 -21.51 -22.42 -12.72
CA GLN A 701 -20.07 -22.18 -12.67
C GLN A 701 -19.80 -20.82 -12.03
N LEU A 702 -19.03 -20.81 -10.94
CA LEU A 702 -18.52 -19.59 -10.33
C LEU A 702 -17.32 -19.10 -11.13
N PHE A 703 -17.30 -17.81 -11.43
CA PHE A 703 -16.19 -17.10 -12.05
C PHE A 703 -15.65 -16.04 -11.09
N HIS A 704 -14.35 -15.86 -11.12
CA HIS A 704 -13.64 -14.80 -10.42
C HIS A 704 -13.14 -13.78 -11.43
N VAL A 705 -13.37 -12.51 -11.16
CA VAL A 705 -12.96 -11.40 -12.03
C VAL A 705 -12.12 -10.43 -11.25
N ARG A 706 -11.02 -10.02 -11.85
CA ARG A 706 -10.22 -8.88 -11.41
C ARG A 706 -10.11 -7.87 -12.53
N VAL A 707 -10.34 -6.61 -12.22
CA VAL A 707 -10.18 -5.48 -13.14
C VAL A 707 -9.17 -4.49 -12.54
N GLU A 708 -8.12 -4.17 -13.29
CA GLU A 708 -7.16 -3.11 -12.96
C GLU A 708 -7.24 -2.01 -14.01
N ILE A 709 -7.45 -0.76 -13.57
CA ILE A 709 -7.48 0.42 -14.44
C ILE A 709 -6.41 1.38 -13.97
N THR A 710 -5.44 1.65 -14.84
CA THR A 710 -4.32 2.57 -14.57
C THR A 710 -4.41 3.78 -15.50
N PRO A 711 -4.81 4.97 -15.01
CA PRO A 711 -4.82 6.20 -15.77
C PRO A 711 -3.42 6.83 -15.85
N THR A 712 -3.10 7.41 -17.00
CA THR A 712 -1.94 8.29 -17.20
C THR A 712 -2.42 9.57 -17.86
N ARG A 713 -2.34 10.69 -17.13
CA ARG A 713 -2.82 11.99 -17.63
C ARG A 713 -1.79 12.66 -18.53
N ALA A 714 -2.22 13.16 -19.67
CA ALA A 714 -1.46 14.06 -20.55
C ALA A 714 -2.23 15.39 -20.67
N ILE A 715 -1.62 16.47 -20.18
CA ILE A 715 -2.17 17.83 -20.30
C ILE A 715 -1.54 18.48 -21.53
N ASP A 716 -2.37 19.04 -22.39
CA ASP A 716 -1.99 19.75 -23.61
C ASP A 716 -2.31 21.26 -23.45
N PRO A 717 -1.46 22.18 -23.96
CA PRO A 717 -1.77 23.61 -23.99
C PRO A 717 -3.11 23.93 -24.67
N ALA A 718 -3.48 23.17 -25.70
CA ALA A 718 -4.83 23.17 -26.25
C ALA A 718 -5.70 22.26 -25.37
N ALA A 719 -6.51 22.84 -24.48
CA ALA A 719 -7.27 22.08 -23.48
C ALA A 719 -8.15 20.98 -24.11
N GLU A 720 -8.65 21.21 -25.32
CA GLU A 720 -9.43 20.26 -26.12
C GLU A 720 -8.68 18.97 -26.52
N LEU A 721 -7.34 18.99 -26.46
CA LEU A 721 -6.46 17.86 -26.77
C LEU A 721 -5.93 17.16 -25.51
N SER A 722 -6.19 17.72 -24.33
CA SER A 722 -5.88 17.07 -23.05
C SER A 722 -6.66 15.75 -22.94
N LYS A 723 -5.97 14.72 -22.44
CA LYS A 723 -6.52 13.36 -22.39
C LYS A 723 -5.91 12.52 -21.29
N THR A 724 -6.65 11.50 -20.87
CA THR A 724 -6.19 10.45 -19.97
C THR A 724 -6.07 9.15 -20.75
N THR A 725 -4.88 8.56 -20.78
CA THR A 725 -4.69 7.20 -21.30
C THR A 725 -5.08 6.22 -20.20
N LEU A 726 -6.07 5.36 -20.45
CA LEU A 726 -6.51 4.32 -19.53
C LEU A 726 -5.95 2.97 -20.00
N GLN A 727 -5.07 2.38 -19.21
CA GLN A 727 -4.70 0.98 -19.39
C GLN A 727 -5.65 0.12 -18.55
N THR A 728 -6.41 -0.75 -19.21
CA THR A 728 -7.34 -1.68 -18.58
C THR A 728 -6.81 -3.09 -18.73
N LYS A 729 -6.70 -3.82 -17.61
CA LYS A 729 -6.33 -5.24 -17.57
C LYS A 729 -7.34 -6.03 -16.78
N VAL A 730 -7.75 -7.18 -17.29
CA VAL A 730 -8.78 -8.03 -16.68
C VAL A 730 -8.30 -9.47 -16.61
N TRP A 731 -8.47 -10.12 -15.46
CA TRP A 731 -8.26 -11.56 -15.31
C TRP A 731 -9.60 -12.21 -15.01
N ILE A 732 -9.91 -13.29 -15.72
CA ILE A 732 -11.16 -14.03 -15.61
C ILE A 732 -10.80 -15.50 -15.43
N LEU A 733 -11.23 -16.11 -14.32
CA LEU A 733 -10.99 -17.53 -14.05
C LEU A 733 -12.27 -18.23 -13.58
N PRO A 734 -12.62 -19.40 -14.15
CA PRO A 734 -13.60 -20.28 -13.53
C PRO A 734 -13.01 -20.84 -12.22
N ASP A 735 -13.82 -20.91 -11.17
CA ASP A 735 -13.42 -21.51 -9.90
C ASP A 735 -13.03 -22.98 -10.09
N SER A 736 -11.83 -23.33 -9.60
CA SER A 736 -11.25 -24.67 -9.64
C SER A 736 -10.06 -24.76 -8.69
N VAL A 737 -9.86 -25.95 -8.12
CA VAL A 737 -8.72 -26.27 -7.25
C VAL A 737 -7.35 -26.06 -7.93
N THR A 738 -7.30 -26.16 -9.27
CA THR A 738 -6.05 -26.02 -10.04
C THR A 738 -5.58 -24.56 -10.18
N VAL A 739 -6.45 -23.59 -9.91
CA VAL A 739 -6.18 -22.15 -10.06
C VAL A 739 -6.34 -21.37 -8.75
N ALA A 740 -6.40 -22.08 -7.61
CA ALA A 740 -6.65 -21.48 -6.30
C ALA A 740 -5.63 -20.39 -5.91
N ASN A 741 -4.35 -20.56 -6.32
CA ASN A 741 -3.31 -19.56 -6.06
C ASN A 741 -3.52 -18.29 -6.89
N GLN A 742 -3.90 -18.42 -8.17
CA GLN A 742 -4.25 -17.27 -9.01
C GLN A 742 -5.49 -16.56 -8.48
N ILE A 743 -6.53 -17.29 -8.07
CA ILE A 743 -7.73 -16.70 -7.45
C ILE A 743 -7.39 -15.96 -6.16
N THR A 744 -6.48 -16.51 -5.34
CA THR A 744 -6.00 -15.85 -4.12
C THR A 744 -5.30 -14.53 -4.44
N ALA A 745 -4.42 -14.50 -5.45
CA ALA A 745 -3.81 -13.27 -5.94
C ALA A 745 -4.85 -12.28 -6.48
N MET A 746 -5.84 -12.76 -7.25
CA MET A 746 -6.91 -11.91 -7.79
C MET A 746 -7.74 -11.24 -6.70
N LYS A 747 -7.98 -11.89 -5.55
CA LYS A 747 -8.70 -11.30 -4.41
C LYS A 747 -7.94 -10.14 -3.74
N ASP A 748 -6.62 -10.07 -3.84
CA ASP A 748 -5.81 -9.03 -3.20
C ASP A 748 -5.71 -7.77 -4.04
N THR A 749 -6.72 -6.92 -3.97
CA THR A 749 -6.77 -5.64 -4.73
C THR A 749 -5.79 -4.58 -4.23
N THR A 750 -4.98 -4.84 -3.21
CA THR A 750 -4.07 -3.84 -2.63
C THR A 750 -2.76 -3.69 -3.40
N ARG A 751 -2.38 -4.70 -4.20
CA ARG A 751 -1.18 -4.71 -5.06
C ARG A 751 -1.54 -5.07 -6.49
N PRO A 752 -0.77 -4.65 -7.51
CA PRO A 752 -1.07 -5.03 -8.89
C PRO A 752 -0.79 -6.52 -9.15
N MET A 753 -1.51 -7.13 -10.08
CA MET A 753 -1.26 -8.53 -10.49
C MET A 753 0.17 -8.77 -10.98
N SER A 754 0.81 -7.75 -11.58
CA SER A 754 2.21 -7.81 -11.99
C SER A 754 3.20 -8.01 -10.84
N LEU A 755 2.80 -7.72 -9.59
CA LEU A 755 3.58 -7.99 -8.39
C LEU A 755 3.14 -9.29 -7.71
N LEU A 756 1.83 -9.54 -7.65
CA LEU A 756 1.26 -10.68 -6.93
C LEU A 756 1.47 -12.01 -7.65
N TYR A 757 1.38 -12.01 -8.98
CA TYR A 757 1.55 -13.20 -9.80
C TYR A 757 2.11 -12.81 -11.19
N PRO A 758 3.41 -12.46 -11.28
CA PRO A 758 4.00 -11.85 -12.48
C PRO A 758 3.90 -12.70 -13.77
N THR A 759 3.78 -14.02 -13.62
CA THR A 759 3.66 -14.97 -14.75
C THR A 759 2.24 -15.17 -15.24
N PHE A 760 1.22 -14.60 -14.56
CA PHE A 760 -0.18 -14.73 -14.95
C PHE A 760 -0.61 -13.51 -15.75
N THR A 761 -0.63 -13.67 -17.07
CA THR A 761 -1.07 -12.66 -18.02
C THR A 761 -2.56 -12.39 -17.89
N GLU A 762 -2.95 -11.15 -18.14
CA GLU A 762 -4.37 -10.77 -18.23
C GLU A 762 -5.13 -11.61 -19.28
N THR A 763 -6.39 -11.90 -18.99
CA THR A 763 -7.34 -12.43 -19.97
C THR A 763 -7.72 -11.36 -20.97
N LEU A 764 -8.04 -10.15 -20.49
CA LEU A 764 -8.32 -9.00 -21.35
C LEU A 764 -7.34 -7.85 -21.11
N GLY A 765 -6.95 -7.16 -22.18
CA GLY A 765 -6.06 -6.01 -22.11
C GLY A 765 -6.34 -5.00 -23.22
N ASP A 766 -6.47 -3.73 -22.86
CA ASP A 766 -6.54 -2.65 -23.84
C ASP A 766 -6.01 -1.33 -23.26
N THR A 767 -5.67 -0.39 -24.14
CA THR A 767 -5.25 0.98 -23.79
C THR A 767 -6.02 2.00 -24.61
N ALA A 768 -6.97 2.68 -23.96
CA ALA A 768 -7.79 3.71 -24.59
C ALA A 768 -7.35 5.13 -24.21
N ARG A 769 -7.61 6.07 -25.11
CA ARG A 769 -7.43 7.51 -24.85
C ARG A 769 -8.79 8.15 -24.60
N VAL A 770 -8.97 8.69 -23.40
CA VAL A 770 -10.17 9.43 -23.00
C VAL A 770 -9.85 10.92 -23.03
N PHE A 771 -10.36 11.63 -24.03
CA PHE A 771 -10.22 13.08 -24.11
C PHE A 771 -11.06 13.78 -23.04
N ASP A 772 -10.63 14.98 -22.67
CA ASP A 772 -11.36 15.84 -21.76
C ASP A 772 -12.76 16.18 -22.32
N VAL A 773 -13.72 16.26 -21.41
CA VAL A 773 -15.14 16.46 -21.70
C VAL A 773 -15.39 17.96 -21.86
N GLY A 774 -15.95 18.34 -23.01
CA GLY A 774 -16.30 19.73 -23.31
C GLY A 774 -17.62 20.12 -22.62
N GLY A 775 -17.67 21.34 -22.09
CA GLY A 775 -18.81 21.90 -21.36
C GLY A 775 -19.30 23.21 -21.99
N SER A 776 -19.50 24.22 -21.14
CA SER A 776 -19.96 25.55 -21.56
C SER A 776 -18.91 26.31 -22.37
N ALA A 777 -19.35 27.30 -23.16
CA ALA A 777 -18.45 28.23 -23.82
C ALA A 777 -17.71 29.15 -22.81
N CYS A 778 -16.49 29.58 -23.14
CA CYS A 778 -15.65 30.46 -22.33
C CYS A 778 -15.21 31.72 -23.09
N SER A 779 -16.16 32.46 -23.65
CA SER A 779 -15.93 33.67 -24.46
C SER A 779 -15.15 34.80 -23.76
N SER A 780 -14.95 34.74 -22.43
CA SER A 780 -14.12 35.64 -21.62
C SER A 780 -12.94 34.95 -20.91
N GLY A 781 -12.60 33.71 -21.29
CA GLY A 781 -11.54 32.91 -20.67
C GLY A 781 -11.87 32.33 -19.29
N SER A 782 -13.05 32.62 -18.74
CA SER A 782 -13.48 32.11 -17.44
C SER A 782 -14.22 30.78 -17.57
N CYS A 783 -13.72 29.76 -16.89
CA CYS A 783 -14.36 28.44 -16.77
C CYS A 783 -14.73 28.12 -15.32
N PRO A 784 -15.69 27.20 -15.10
CA PRO A 784 -15.95 26.64 -13.77
C PRO A 784 -14.69 26.06 -13.12
N THR A 785 -14.70 25.89 -11.80
CA THR A 785 -13.59 25.28 -11.07
C THR A 785 -13.25 23.90 -11.63
N ASN A 786 -11.95 23.61 -11.80
CA ASN A 786 -11.41 22.39 -12.41
C ASN A 786 -11.67 22.25 -13.93
N GLN A 787 -11.96 23.34 -14.61
CA GLN A 787 -12.06 23.38 -16.06
C GLN A 787 -11.07 24.39 -16.67
N THR A 788 -10.61 24.09 -17.88
CA THR A 788 -9.69 24.94 -18.64
C THR A 788 -10.35 25.34 -19.96
N CYS A 789 -10.25 26.62 -20.34
CA CYS A 789 -10.76 27.12 -21.61
C CYS A 789 -9.85 26.63 -22.75
N GLY A 790 -10.42 25.93 -23.73
CA GLY A 790 -9.75 25.48 -24.94
C GLY A 790 -9.61 26.60 -25.98
N THR A 791 -8.83 26.33 -27.04
CA THR A 791 -8.64 27.32 -28.11
C THR A 791 -9.88 27.49 -28.99
N ASP A 792 -10.81 26.54 -28.89
CA ASP A 792 -12.15 26.54 -29.50
C ASP A 792 -13.21 27.31 -28.69
N ASN A 793 -12.81 28.00 -27.61
CA ASN A 793 -13.69 28.70 -26.67
C ASN A 793 -14.67 27.79 -25.92
N ILE A 794 -14.32 26.52 -25.68
CA ILE A 794 -15.09 25.60 -24.83
C ILE A 794 -14.33 25.30 -23.53
N CYS A 795 -15.03 25.19 -22.41
CA CYS A 795 -14.44 24.73 -21.15
C CYS A 795 -14.30 23.21 -21.13
N TYR A 796 -13.13 22.72 -20.74
CA TYR A 796 -12.81 21.29 -20.69
C TYR A 796 -12.56 20.83 -19.26
N ARG A 797 -13.22 19.74 -18.85
CA ARG A 797 -12.90 19.01 -17.62
C ARG A 797 -12.27 17.66 -17.94
N GLN A 798 -11.46 17.17 -17.01
CA GLN A 798 -10.99 15.79 -17.08
C GLN A 798 -12.17 14.81 -17.10
N GLY A 799 -12.20 13.94 -18.11
CA GLY A 799 -13.11 12.79 -18.15
C GLY A 799 -12.67 11.69 -17.18
N LEU A 800 -13.64 11.02 -16.55
CA LEU A 800 -13.43 9.97 -15.54
C LEU A 800 -12.60 10.43 -14.33
N ARG A 801 -12.66 11.73 -13.99
CA ARG A 801 -11.99 12.26 -12.80
C ARG A 801 -12.67 11.76 -11.53
N LYS A 802 -14.01 11.85 -11.51
CA LYS A 802 -14.88 11.23 -10.52
C LYS A 802 -15.66 10.12 -11.20
N THR A 803 -15.63 8.95 -10.59
CA THR A 803 -16.21 7.76 -11.19
C THR A 803 -17.08 7.00 -10.21
N ARG A 804 -17.97 6.20 -10.79
CA ARG A 804 -18.82 5.26 -10.07
C ARG A 804 -18.73 3.91 -10.78
N LEU A 805 -18.63 2.86 -9.99
CA LEU A 805 -18.64 1.49 -10.46
C LEU A 805 -20.06 0.93 -10.36
N GLY A 806 -20.41 0.00 -11.24
CA GLY A 806 -21.70 -0.66 -11.22
C GLY A 806 -21.76 -1.85 -12.14
N PHE A 807 -22.94 -2.42 -12.22
CA PHE A 807 -23.27 -3.54 -13.07
C PHE A 807 -24.55 -3.23 -13.83
N THR A 808 -24.56 -3.55 -15.11
CA THR A 808 -25.73 -3.39 -15.96
C THR A 808 -26.08 -4.73 -16.56
N GLY A 809 -27.37 -5.01 -16.70
CA GLY A 809 -27.85 -6.22 -17.34
C GLY A 809 -29.18 -5.99 -18.02
N SER A 810 -29.51 -6.92 -18.91
CA SER A 810 -30.80 -6.97 -19.57
C SER A 810 -31.17 -8.40 -19.92
N GLN A 811 -32.43 -8.62 -20.26
CA GLN A 811 -32.92 -9.89 -20.79
C GLN A 811 -33.61 -9.66 -22.12
N ARG A 812 -33.80 -10.74 -22.89
CA ARG A 812 -34.51 -10.66 -24.16
C ARG A 812 -35.44 -11.85 -24.38
N THR A 813 -35.04 -12.80 -25.21
CA THR A 813 -35.87 -13.95 -25.63
C THR A 813 -35.75 -15.15 -24.71
N GLN A 814 -34.82 -15.11 -23.76
CA GLN A 814 -34.63 -16.15 -22.75
C GLN A 814 -34.41 -15.48 -21.41
N ASP A 815 -34.97 -16.10 -20.37
CA ASP A 815 -34.66 -15.73 -19.00
C ASP A 815 -33.18 -16.04 -18.71
N GLN A 816 -32.60 -15.23 -17.83
CA GLN A 816 -31.27 -15.37 -17.26
C GLN A 816 -31.29 -14.92 -15.81
N GLU A 817 -30.45 -15.49 -14.96
CA GLU A 817 -30.21 -14.95 -13.62
C GLU A 817 -28.71 -14.99 -13.37
N VAL A 818 -28.13 -13.84 -13.04
CA VAL A 818 -26.72 -13.67 -12.70
C VAL A 818 -26.64 -13.30 -11.24
N ARG A 819 -25.83 -14.02 -10.48
CA ARG A 819 -25.52 -13.68 -9.09
C ARG A 819 -24.12 -13.13 -9.02
N ILE A 820 -23.95 -11.95 -8.45
CA ILE A 820 -22.68 -11.25 -8.30
C ILE A 820 -22.47 -10.99 -6.80
N SER A 821 -21.29 -11.34 -6.28
CA SER A 821 -20.99 -11.22 -4.86
C SER A 821 -19.50 -10.97 -4.63
N ASN A 822 -19.10 -10.87 -3.36
CA ASN A 822 -17.71 -10.68 -2.92
C ASN A 822 -17.01 -9.52 -3.66
N MET A 823 -17.76 -8.43 -3.85
CA MET A 823 -17.30 -7.26 -4.58
C MET A 823 -16.43 -6.40 -3.67
N PHE A 824 -15.24 -6.04 -4.14
CA PHE A 824 -14.38 -5.11 -3.42
C PHE A 824 -13.49 -4.33 -4.37
N THR A 825 -13.33 -3.04 -4.12
CA THR A 825 -12.49 -2.16 -4.92
C THR A 825 -11.53 -1.40 -4.03
N THR A 826 -10.24 -1.49 -4.35
CA THR A 826 -9.22 -0.61 -3.80
C THR A 826 -9.02 0.57 -4.74
N TRP A 827 -9.25 1.78 -4.24
CA TRP A 827 -8.98 3.03 -4.95
C TRP A 827 -7.56 3.48 -4.65
N LEU A 828 -6.78 3.78 -5.69
CA LEU A 828 -5.36 4.09 -5.54
C LEU A 828 -5.16 5.59 -5.28
N PRO A 829 -4.41 5.96 -4.23
CA PRO A 829 -4.24 7.34 -3.80
C PRO A 829 -3.39 8.20 -4.76
#